data_AF-A0A538ET17-F1
#
_entry.id   AF-A0A538ET17-F1
#
_cell.length_a   1.000
_cell.length_b   1.000
_cell.length_c   1.000
_cell.angle_alpha   90.00
_cell.angle_beta   90.00
_cell.angle_gamma   90.00
#
_symmetry.space_group_name_H-M   'P 1'
#
loop_
_entity.id
_entity.type
_entity.pdbx_description
1 polymer ?
#
loop_
_entity_poly.entity_id
_entity_poly.type
_entity_poly.pdbx_seq_one_letter_code
_entity_poly.pdbx_strand_id
1 'polypeptide(L)'
;AARVLAVRAELTAGVPALLAGGDEVTDAVLRQRAPIALLGGCWLDTVSQPATQPAVAVNRLFGQYFRPQGEGNPRQSVHHLRRRALEQSGVYLPDIDAVDFLTKAQARPLTALHALWYLSLSRLSASFLPETVGVQYAYHALGIDEALLGLPARLDEATLRAGLAEYLDLTGDSPTGVADRQRLLAAIDLTVTLEREHVALLHEVARWQASLPLEAKVAAIIERHLPFAGRQHRDVRVAGQRLADVFADPDVDLAAFVRTFRDSRQLKRIHGDDGRFLKAIKFGGPMFGIFDEREAAVFAQWADRAAAGDLPDVEHSPHRCGDAAADRWSAALAGSAPADVRFARAAPADDRELFHRLVNIEAYPNTLPIAYRTALANLDSAELLFTVGGGGRYTDASFFDYTPGALAERVDRIYWDKLVNPYRPLTEIPDREEVIFVQKTFALGSLIDGTWAHRIGNLGRYRRPSDGMLASIYADEMGRGDLRKNHITLIHQVLRSMDIDVPHIREVAFLDQGELPDHLYGFSIHQLCLALFPDSFYQEILGYNLGIEMFGLGEMRMHEMQKLRHHGFDPIYEEAHLSIDNISAGHARQSADIIIAYLDEVARTVGEPVVQAQWRRIWRGYASFAYFVEHTLVRA
;
A
#
# COMPACT_ATOMS: atom_id res chain seq x y z
N ALA A 1 11.01 13.59 22.04
CA ALA A 1 9.72 14.32 22.02
C ALA A 1 9.87 15.84 22.00
N ALA A 2 10.38 16.49 23.07
CA ALA A 2 10.50 17.95 23.13
C ALA A 2 11.24 18.57 21.93
N ARG A 3 12.37 17.96 21.51
CA ARG A 3 13.10 18.35 20.29
C ARG A 3 12.21 18.32 19.03
N VAL A 4 11.48 17.23 18.82
CA VAL A 4 10.61 17.06 17.63
C VAL A 4 9.49 18.11 17.62
N LEU A 5 8.89 18.41 18.78
CA LEU A 5 7.89 19.48 18.89
C LEU A 5 8.46 20.87 18.63
N ALA A 6 9.67 21.15 19.09
CA ALA A 6 10.34 22.41 18.78
C ALA A 6 10.56 22.55 17.26
N VAL A 7 10.99 21.47 16.60
CA VAL A 7 11.10 21.43 15.13
C VAL A 7 9.74 21.59 14.46
N ARG A 8 8.67 20.95 14.96
CA ARG A 8 7.31 21.14 14.45
C ARG A 8 6.93 22.62 14.46
N ALA A 9 7.12 23.30 15.59
CA ALA A 9 6.77 24.72 15.72
C ALA A 9 7.55 25.58 14.71
N GLU A 10 8.84 25.30 14.53
CA GLU A 10 9.68 25.96 13.53
C GLU A 10 9.18 25.73 12.10
N LEU A 11 8.98 24.47 11.69
CA LEU A 11 8.62 24.14 10.32
C LEU A 11 7.21 24.61 9.96
N THR A 12 6.25 24.45 10.89
CA THR A 12 4.85 24.85 10.65
C THR A 12 4.66 26.37 10.63
N ALA A 13 5.53 27.15 11.30
CA ALA A 13 5.50 28.61 11.21
C ALA A 13 5.82 29.14 9.79
N GLY A 14 6.58 28.39 8.99
CA GLY A 14 6.91 28.73 7.60
C GLY A 14 5.84 28.38 6.58
N VAL A 15 4.90 27.49 6.93
CA VAL A 15 3.89 26.96 5.99
C VAL A 15 3.00 28.05 5.38
N PRO A 16 2.47 29.04 6.13
CA PRO A 16 1.67 30.10 5.52
C PRO A 16 2.39 30.87 4.41
N ALA A 17 3.71 31.06 4.53
CA ALA A 17 4.50 31.75 3.52
C ALA A 17 4.64 30.93 2.22
N LEU A 18 4.65 29.60 2.31
CA LEU A 18 4.68 28.71 1.13
C LEU A 18 3.40 28.81 0.29
N LEU A 19 2.27 29.08 0.94
CA LEU A 19 0.95 29.13 0.30
C LEU A 19 0.52 30.56 -0.10
N ALA A 20 1.29 31.58 0.26
CA ALA A 20 0.97 32.98 0.00
C ALA A 20 1.38 33.49 -1.40
N GLY A 21 2.13 32.69 -2.18
CA GLY A 21 2.73 33.11 -3.46
C GLY A 21 1.80 33.11 -4.68
N GLY A 22 0.49 32.87 -4.49
CA GLY A 22 -0.47 32.68 -5.59
C GLY A 22 -0.50 31.25 -6.14
N ASP A 23 -1.46 30.97 -7.01
CA ASP A 23 -1.79 29.61 -7.48
C ASP A 23 -0.60 28.84 -8.07
N GLU A 24 0.23 29.48 -8.90
CA GLU A 24 1.38 28.81 -9.55
C GLU A 24 2.46 28.41 -8.55
N VAL A 25 2.72 29.26 -7.54
CA VAL A 25 3.69 28.98 -6.49
C VAL A 25 3.18 27.85 -5.61
N THR A 26 1.91 27.91 -5.22
CA THR A 26 1.25 26.87 -4.43
C THR A 26 1.23 25.53 -5.18
N ASP A 27 0.90 25.51 -6.47
CA ASP A 27 0.93 24.29 -7.31
C ASP A 27 2.34 23.67 -7.33
N ALA A 28 3.38 24.47 -7.57
CA ALA A 28 4.76 23.98 -7.58
C ALA A 28 5.19 23.39 -6.22
N VAL A 29 4.86 24.06 -5.11
CA VAL A 29 5.13 23.58 -3.74
C VAL A 29 4.41 22.26 -3.46
N LEU A 30 3.10 22.21 -3.74
CA LEU A 30 2.27 21.05 -3.46
C LEU A 30 2.66 19.84 -4.33
N ARG A 31 2.98 20.06 -5.61
CA ARG A 31 3.54 19.04 -6.50
C ARG A 31 4.83 18.46 -5.95
N GLN A 32 5.73 19.31 -5.44
CA GLN A 32 6.99 18.87 -4.87
C GLN A 32 6.83 18.09 -3.55
N ARG A 33 5.77 18.37 -2.77
CA ARG A 33 5.46 17.62 -1.53
C ARG A 33 4.64 16.36 -1.77
N ALA A 34 3.87 16.29 -2.85
CA ALA A 34 2.94 15.21 -3.13
C ALA A 34 3.56 13.80 -3.06
N PRO A 35 4.79 13.52 -3.56
CA PRO A 35 5.38 12.18 -3.44
C PRO A 35 5.56 11.73 -1.99
N ILE A 36 5.98 12.61 -1.08
CA ILE A 36 6.15 12.28 0.34
C ILE A 36 4.80 12.22 1.06
N ALA A 37 3.92 13.20 0.80
CA ALA A 37 2.62 13.26 1.45
C ALA A 37 1.73 12.06 1.09
N LEU A 38 1.77 11.60 -0.16
CA LEU A 38 0.98 10.46 -0.62
C LEU A 38 1.59 9.10 -0.23
N LEU A 39 2.87 9.05 0.18
CA LEU A 39 3.49 7.89 0.82
C LEU A 39 3.24 7.83 2.34
N GLY A 40 2.75 8.90 2.97
CA GLY A 40 2.69 9.01 4.43
C GLY A 40 1.98 7.84 5.11
N GLY A 41 2.69 7.11 5.95
CA GLY A 41 2.22 5.91 6.65
C GLY A 41 2.71 4.59 6.04
N CYS A 42 3.27 4.59 4.82
CA CYS A 42 3.61 3.36 4.11
C CYS A 42 4.67 2.50 4.82
N TRP A 43 5.51 3.07 5.68
CA TRP A 43 6.49 2.31 6.48
C TRP A 43 5.83 1.25 7.38
N LEU A 44 4.51 1.33 7.62
CA LEU A 44 3.73 0.33 8.33
C LEU A 44 3.01 -0.68 7.43
N ASP A 45 3.09 -0.57 6.08
CA ASP A 45 2.41 -1.44 5.12
C ASP A 45 2.52 -2.93 5.49
N THR A 46 3.72 -3.39 5.82
CA THR A 46 4.01 -4.79 6.15
C THR A 46 4.41 -5.01 7.60
N VAL A 47 4.25 -4.03 8.49
CA VAL A 47 4.72 -4.15 9.89
C VAL A 47 3.98 -5.28 10.62
N SER A 48 2.70 -5.46 10.30
CA SER A 48 1.86 -6.56 10.75
C SER A 48 2.01 -7.70 9.76
N GLN A 49 2.87 -8.66 10.07
CA GLN A 49 3.17 -9.81 9.22
C GLN A 49 3.51 -11.03 10.10
N PRO A 50 3.59 -12.25 9.54
CA PRO A 50 3.83 -13.47 10.31
C PRO A 50 5.10 -13.40 11.17
N ALA A 51 6.13 -12.71 10.68
CA ALA A 51 7.40 -12.59 11.39
C ALA A 51 7.30 -11.74 12.66
N THR A 52 6.31 -10.87 12.78
CA THR A 52 6.26 -9.78 13.77
C THR A 52 5.05 -9.87 14.69
N GLN A 53 3.95 -10.47 14.24
CA GLN A 53 2.80 -10.73 15.09
C GLN A 53 3.04 -11.97 15.94
N PRO A 54 2.69 -11.97 17.25
CA PRO A 54 1.81 -11.00 17.90
C PRO A 54 2.54 -9.98 18.79
N ALA A 55 3.73 -9.48 18.42
CA ALA A 55 4.48 -8.60 19.30
C ALA A 55 3.67 -7.35 19.72
N VAL A 56 3.74 -7.00 21.02
CA VAL A 56 2.98 -5.89 21.62
C VAL A 56 3.15 -4.60 20.80
N ALA A 57 4.39 -4.21 20.51
CA ALA A 57 4.70 -3.01 19.73
C ALA A 57 4.11 -3.04 18.32
N VAL A 58 4.14 -4.20 17.66
CA VAL A 58 3.62 -4.39 16.30
C VAL A 58 2.11 -4.26 16.29
N ASN A 59 1.42 -4.87 17.26
CA ASN A 59 -0.02 -4.75 17.40
C ASN A 59 -0.44 -3.28 17.58
N ARG A 60 0.27 -2.54 18.43
CA ARG A 60 0.05 -1.10 18.65
C ARG A 60 0.27 -0.26 17.40
N LEU A 61 1.40 -0.47 16.71
CA LEU A 61 1.70 0.20 15.45
C LEU A 61 0.62 -0.08 14.40
N PHE A 62 0.17 -1.33 14.31
CA PHE A 62 -0.89 -1.71 13.39
C PHE A 62 -2.23 -1.03 13.71
N GLY A 63 -2.59 -0.87 14.98
CA GLY A 63 -3.75 -0.04 15.37
C GLY A 63 -3.59 1.44 14.96
N GLN A 64 -2.37 1.99 15.11
CA GLN A 64 -2.04 3.34 14.65
C GLN A 64 -1.97 3.46 13.12
N TYR A 65 -1.86 2.36 12.39
CA TYR A 65 -1.87 2.31 10.93
C TYR A 65 -3.31 2.20 10.39
N PHE A 66 -4.09 1.24 10.92
CA PHE A 66 -5.44 0.96 10.45
C PHE A 66 -6.40 2.14 10.59
N ARG A 67 -6.25 2.94 11.67
CA ARG A 67 -7.08 4.14 11.88
C ARG A 67 -6.86 5.21 10.81
N PRO A 68 -5.64 5.70 10.52
CA PRO A 68 -5.38 6.59 9.39
C PRO A 68 -5.69 5.97 8.02
N GLN A 69 -5.70 4.64 7.88
CA GLN A 69 -6.19 3.98 6.68
C GLN A 69 -7.71 4.08 6.50
N GLY A 70 -8.46 4.60 7.48
CA GLY A 70 -9.90 4.78 7.37
C GLY A 70 -10.71 3.58 7.81
N GLU A 71 -10.12 2.69 8.63
CA GLU A 71 -10.80 1.58 9.33
C GLU A 71 -11.67 0.71 8.40
N GLY A 72 -11.13 0.37 7.23
CA GLY A 72 -11.85 -0.43 6.22
C GLY A 72 -12.49 0.37 5.09
N ASN A 73 -12.41 1.70 5.13
CA ASN A 73 -12.91 2.57 4.07
C ASN A 73 -11.77 3.33 3.37
N PRO A 74 -11.34 2.89 2.17
CA PRO A 74 -10.28 3.57 1.41
C PRO A 74 -10.52 5.05 1.14
N ARG A 75 -11.79 5.49 1.05
CA ARG A 75 -12.14 6.92 0.85
C ARG A 75 -11.95 7.77 2.10
N GLN A 76 -11.81 7.14 3.27
CA GLN A 76 -11.48 7.83 4.53
C GLN A 76 -9.98 7.75 4.87
N SER A 77 -9.21 7.00 4.08
CA SER A 77 -7.76 6.91 4.26
C SER A 77 -7.09 8.27 4.14
N VAL A 78 -6.00 8.46 4.90
CA VAL A 78 -5.19 9.68 4.84
C VAL A 78 -4.64 9.91 3.43
N HIS A 79 -4.30 8.86 2.69
CA HIS A 79 -3.87 8.94 1.29
C HIS A 79 -4.96 9.56 0.40
N HIS A 80 -6.20 9.09 0.51
CA HIS A 80 -7.32 9.63 -0.26
C HIS A 80 -7.64 11.08 0.13
N LEU A 81 -7.62 11.40 1.42
CA LEU A 81 -7.89 12.76 1.89
C LEU A 81 -6.81 13.76 1.46
N ARG A 82 -5.53 13.36 1.52
CA ARG A 82 -4.41 14.18 1.02
C ARG A 82 -4.50 14.39 -0.49
N ARG A 83 -4.83 13.34 -1.25
CA ARG A 83 -5.10 13.46 -2.70
C ARG A 83 -6.23 14.46 -2.98
N ARG A 84 -7.35 14.35 -2.27
CA ARG A 84 -8.48 15.28 -2.44
C ARG A 84 -8.10 16.72 -2.10
N ALA A 85 -7.27 16.95 -1.09
CA ALA A 85 -6.78 18.29 -0.74
C ALA A 85 -5.85 18.87 -1.82
N LEU A 86 -5.00 18.05 -2.43
CA LEU A 86 -4.18 18.43 -3.60
C LEU A 86 -5.07 18.83 -4.78
N GLU A 87 -6.09 18.02 -5.10
CA GLU A 87 -7.03 18.28 -6.20
C GLU A 87 -7.85 19.57 -5.97
N GLN A 88 -8.27 19.83 -4.73
CA GLN A 88 -8.93 21.09 -4.35
C GLN A 88 -8.02 22.31 -4.52
N SER A 89 -6.71 22.11 -4.49
CA SER A 89 -5.70 23.15 -4.75
C SER A 89 -5.30 23.23 -6.23
N GLY A 90 -5.98 22.48 -7.12
CA GLY A 90 -5.71 22.44 -8.56
C GLY A 90 -4.54 21.53 -8.96
N VAL A 91 -4.02 20.72 -8.03
CA VAL A 91 -2.92 19.77 -8.28
C VAL A 91 -3.50 18.40 -8.58
N TYR A 92 -3.68 18.11 -9.87
CA TYR A 92 -4.14 16.81 -10.35
C TYR A 92 -2.94 15.93 -10.74
N LEU A 93 -2.75 14.84 -10.00
CA LEU A 93 -1.67 13.88 -10.23
C LEU A 93 -2.25 12.50 -10.49
N PRO A 94 -1.59 11.65 -11.30
CA PRO A 94 -2.00 10.26 -11.45
C PRO A 94 -1.85 9.50 -10.12
N ASP A 95 -2.21 8.22 -10.12
CA ASP A 95 -1.94 7.36 -8.97
C ASP A 95 -0.44 7.24 -8.70
N ILE A 96 -0.06 7.03 -7.44
CA ILE A 96 1.35 7.06 -7.02
C ILE A 96 2.18 5.92 -7.64
N ASP A 97 1.52 4.85 -8.07
CA ASP A 97 2.12 3.73 -8.80
C ASP A 97 2.15 3.93 -10.33
N ALA A 98 1.63 5.05 -10.84
CA ALA A 98 1.73 5.38 -12.25
C ALA A 98 3.18 5.66 -12.67
N VAL A 99 3.57 5.13 -13.83
CA VAL A 99 4.94 5.26 -14.37
C VAL A 99 5.36 6.72 -14.55
N ASP A 100 4.42 7.60 -14.87
CA ASP A 100 4.66 9.03 -15.08
C ASP A 100 4.40 9.89 -13.85
N PHE A 101 4.11 9.31 -12.67
CA PHE A 101 3.76 10.05 -11.46
C PHE A 101 4.80 11.11 -11.08
N LEU A 102 6.08 10.73 -10.95
CA LEU A 102 7.14 11.67 -10.59
C LEU A 102 7.33 12.77 -11.64
N THR A 103 7.16 12.43 -12.93
CA THR A 103 7.21 13.39 -14.04
C THR A 103 6.06 14.40 -13.96
N LYS A 104 4.82 13.93 -13.73
CA LYS A 104 3.63 14.79 -13.57
C LYS A 104 3.68 15.63 -12.29
N ALA A 105 4.27 15.08 -11.23
CA ALA A 105 4.58 15.80 -10.00
C ALA A 105 5.78 16.75 -10.15
N GLN A 106 6.50 16.71 -11.27
CA GLN A 106 7.72 17.51 -11.50
C GLN A 106 8.73 17.37 -10.35
N ALA A 107 8.80 16.16 -9.77
CA ALA A 107 9.51 15.94 -8.52
C ALA A 107 11.02 16.14 -8.71
N ARG A 108 11.63 17.07 -7.94
CA ARG A 108 13.10 17.18 -7.87
C ARG A 108 13.73 15.89 -7.33
N PRO A 109 14.99 15.57 -7.73
CA PRO A 109 15.70 14.38 -7.25
C PRO A 109 15.71 14.23 -5.73
N LEU A 110 15.82 15.35 -5.00
CA LEU A 110 15.80 15.35 -3.53
C LEU A 110 14.49 14.81 -2.96
N THR A 111 13.33 15.22 -3.50
CA THR A 111 12.03 14.65 -3.08
C THR A 111 11.96 13.16 -3.36
N ALA A 112 12.43 12.72 -4.53
CA ALA A 112 12.41 11.30 -4.88
C ALA A 112 13.28 10.47 -3.92
N LEU A 113 14.46 10.97 -3.54
CA LEU A 113 15.35 10.32 -2.57
C LEU A 113 14.72 10.26 -1.17
N HIS A 114 14.11 11.35 -0.70
CA HIS A 114 13.41 11.38 0.60
C HIS A 114 12.21 10.42 0.61
N ALA A 115 11.41 10.41 -0.46
CA ALA A 115 10.29 9.49 -0.64
C ALA A 115 10.76 8.01 -0.65
N LEU A 116 11.88 7.73 -1.32
CA LEU A 116 12.44 6.38 -1.43
C LEU A 116 12.83 5.80 -0.06
N TRP A 117 13.27 6.63 0.88
CA TRP A 117 13.61 6.16 2.22
C TRP A 117 12.39 5.58 2.97
N TYR A 118 11.26 6.31 2.99
CA TYR A 118 10.01 5.81 3.57
C TYR A 118 9.52 4.53 2.89
N LEU A 119 9.58 4.51 1.55
CA LEU A 119 9.21 3.34 0.78
C LEU A 119 10.12 2.13 1.06
N SER A 120 11.41 2.36 1.31
CA SER A 120 12.36 1.27 1.64
C SER A 120 12.02 0.63 2.98
N LEU A 121 11.66 1.43 4.00
CA LEU A 121 11.19 0.91 5.29
C LEU A 121 9.94 0.04 5.15
N SER A 122 9.00 0.41 4.26
CA SER A 122 7.79 -0.39 3.99
C SER A 122 8.06 -1.78 3.44
N ARG A 123 9.28 -2.07 2.96
CA ARG A 123 9.65 -3.39 2.41
C ARG A 123 10.39 -4.26 3.42
N LEU A 124 10.92 -3.64 4.49
CA LEU A 124 11.82 -4.28 5.45
C LEU A 124 11.40 -3.95 6.91
N SER A 125 10.11 -3.76 7.15
CA SER A 125 9.58 -3.23 8.41
C SER A 125 9.87 -4.15 9.61
N ALA A 126 9.97 -5.48 9.42
CA ALA A 126 10.36 -6.38 10.50
C ALA A 126 11.85 -6.28 10.84
N SER A 127 12.70 -6.10 9.83
CA SER A 127 14.16 -5.96 9.98
C SER A 127 14.55 -4.58 10.55
N PHE A 128 13.74 -3.57 10.26
CA PHE A 128 13.90 -2.17 10.67
C PHE A 128 12.79 -1.71 11.61
N LEU A 129 12.33 -2.59 12.52
CA LEU A 129 11.27 -2.26 13.47
C LEU A 129 11.62 -1.05 14.37
N PRO A 130 12.83 -0.92 14.95
CA PRO A 130 13.17 0.26 15.75
C PRO A 130 13.09 1.56 14.95
N GLU A 131 13.56 1.55 13.70
CA GLU A 131 13.47 2.69 12.79
C GLU A 131 12.01 3.01 12.47
N THR A 132 11.22 1.99 12.17
CA THR A 132 9.79 2.11 11.86
C THR A 132 9.01 2.77 12.99
N VAL A 133 9.28 2.39 14.26
CA VAL A 133 8.72 3.05 15.45
C VAL A 133 9.13 4.52 15.52
N GLY A 134 10.43 4.81 15.30
CA GLY A 134 10.96 6.16 15.31
C GLY A 134 10.35 7.06 14.24
N VAL A 135 10.21 6.54 13.01
CA VAL A 135 9.59 7.24 11.88
C VAL A 135 8.11 7.50 12.15
N GLN A 136 7.37 6.49 12.63
CA GLN A 136 5.95 6.62 12.98
C GLN A 136 5.71 7.78 13.95
N TYR A 137 6.54 7.87 15.00
CA TYR A 137 6.47 8.97 15.94
C TYR A 137 6.86 10.31 15.28
N ALA A 138 8.04 10.39 14.67
CA ALA A 138 8.60 11.65 14.21
C ALA A 138 7.79 12.30 13.08
N TYR A 139 7.37 11.51 12.08
CA TYR A 139 6.63 12.04 10.93
C TYR A 139 5.28 12.63 11.34
N HIS A 140 4.48 11.88 12.10
CA HIS A 140 3.17 12.35 12.54
C HIS A 140 3.26 13.45 13.62
N ALA A 141 4.29 13.43 14.48
CA ALA A 141 4.51 14.51 15.43
C ALA A 141 4.92 15.82 14.75
N LEU A 142 5.63 15.77 13.62
CA LEU A 142 5.96 16.95 12.81
C LEU A 142 4.73 17.48 12.05
N GLY A 143 3.89 16.61 11.50
CA GLY A 143 2.57 16.99 10.93
C GLY A 143 2.64 18.02 9.80
N ILE A 144 3.68 17.96 8.97
CA ILE A 144 3.93 18.93 7.89
C ILE A 144 2.84 18.87 6.83
N ASP A 145 2.38 17.67 6.46
CA ASP A 145 1.34 17.51 5.44
C ASP A 145 0.00 18.02 5.92
N GLU A 146 -0.36 17.75 7.17
CA GLU A 146 -1.57 18.29 7.80
C GLU A 146 -1.56 19.82 7.80
N ALA A 147 -0.43 20.43 8.14
CA ALA A 147 -0.27 21.88 8.11
C ALA A 147 -0.36 22.43 6.69
N LEU A 148 0.32 21.81 5.72
CA LEU A 148 0.38 22.28 4.33
C LEU A 148 -0.95 22.12 3.59
N LEU A 149 -1.69 21.04 3.86
CA LEU A 149 -2.95 20.71 3.19
C LEU A 149 -4.18 21.17 3.97
N GLY A 150 -4.01 21.78 5.15
CA GLY A 150 -5.12 22.21 6.01
C GLY A 150 -5.98 21.05 6.52
N LEU A 151 -5.36 19.88 6.74
CA LEU A 151 -6.04 18.67 7.21
C LEU A 151 -5.84 18.46 8.72
N PRO A 152 -6.83 17.88 9.44
CA PRO A 152 -6.64 17.54 10.84
C PRO A 152 -5.70 16.33 10.99
N ALA A 153 -4.90 16.32 12.06
CA ALA A 153 -4.10 15.15 12.43
C ALA A 153 -5.00 13.95 12.76
N ARG A 154 -4.71 12.80 12.15
CA ARG A 154 -5.44 11.54 12.38
C ARG A 154 -4.99 10.79 13.64
N LEU A 155 -3.79 11.09 14.11
CA LEU A 155 -3.22 10.57 15.36
C LEU A 155 -2.85 11.75 16.24
N ASP A 156 -3.36 11.77 17.47
CA ASP A 156 -2.96 12.78 18.44
C ASP A 156 -1.57 12.47 19.03
N GLU A 157 -0.95 13.50 19.60
CA GLU A 157 0.40 13.37 20.15
C GLU A 157 0.45 12.42 21.35
N ALA A 158 -0.61 12.36 22.15
CA ALA A 158 -0.66 11.49 23.33
C ALA A 158 -0.58 10.02 22.92
N THR A 159 -1.32 9.63 21.88
CA THR A 159 -1.32 8.29 21.27
C THR A 159 0.06 7.93 20.72
N LEU A 160 0.68 8.84 19.97
CA LEU A 160 2.02 8.62 19.42
C LEU A 160 3.07 8.44 20.52
N ARG A 161 3.01 9.26 21.58
CA ARG A 161 3.91 9.14 22.72
C ARG A 161 3.69 7.88 23.54
N ALA A 162 2.44 7.45 23.71
CA ALA A 162 2.12 6.22 24.41
C ALA A 162 2.73 5.00 23.70
N GLY A 163 2.57 4.90 22.38
CA GLY A 163 3.18 3.82 21.60
C GLY A 163 4.71 3.84 21.64
N LEU A 164 5.32 5.04 21.62
CA LEU A 164 6.77 5.18 21.77
C LEU A 164 7.25 4.76 23.17
N ALA A 165 6.53 5.15 24.23
CA ALA A 165 6.87 4.78 25.61
C ALA A 165 6.81 3.27 25.82
N GLU A 166 5.72 2.63 25.35
CA GLU A 166 5.56 1.17 25.45
C GLU A 166 6.68 0.42 24.71
N TYR A 167 7.10 0.90 23.54
CA TYR A 167 8.27 0.33 22.86
C TYR A 167 9.57 0.49 23.67
N LEU A 168 9.80 1.67 24.27
CA LEU A 168 10.98 1.91 25.11
C LEU A 168 10.99 1.05 26.37
N ASP A 169 9.83 0.75 26.94
CA ASP A 169 9.69 -0.17 28.07
C ASP A 169 10.06 -1.60 27.65
N LEU A 170 9.58 -2.07 26.48
CA LEU A 170 9.93 -3.40 25.93
C LEU A 170 11.43 -3.56 25.68
N THR A 171 12.13 -2.48 25.31
CA THR A 171 13.60 -2.51 25.16
C THR A 171 14.34 -2.56 26.51
N GLY A 172 13.67 -2.46 27.66
CA GLY A 172 14.27 -2.61 28.99
C GLY A 172 14.78 -4.03 29.24
N ASP A 173 13.96 -5.01 28.86
CA ASP A 173 14.21 -6.43 29.14
C ASP A 173 14.82 -7.18 27.94
N SER A 174 14.95 -6.52 26.79
CA SER A 174 15.51 -7.11 25.57
C SER A 174 17.05 -7.10 25.56
N PRO A 175 17.71 -8.22 25.20
CA PRO A 175 19.17 -8.26 24.98
C PRO A 175 19.66 -7.25 23.92
N THR A 176 18.82 -6.90 22.94
CA THR A 176 19.14 -5.92 21.87
C THR A 176 18.70 -4.50 22.22
N GLY A 177 18.07 -4.28 23.39
CA GLY A 177 17.35 -3.06 23.70
C GLY A 177 18.17 -1.78 23.67
N VAL A 178 19.47 -1.83 24.00
CA VAL A 178 20.37 -0.66 23.86
C VAL A 178 20.57 -0.29 22.39
N ALA A 179 20.83 -1.28 21.53
CA ALA A 179 21.02 -1.06 20.10
C ALA A 179 19.71 -0.60 19.44
N ASP A 180 18.57 -1.19 19.84
CA ASP A 180 17.26 -0.81 19.31
C ASP A 180 16.90 0.64 19.65
N ARG A 181 17.19 1.11 20.88
CA ARG A 181 17.03 2.52 21.25
C ARG A 181 17.91 3.46 20.42
N GLN A 182 19.16 3.07 20.14
CA GLN A 182 20.06 3.86 19.29
C GLN A 182 19.55 3.95 17.84
N ARG A 183 19.11 2.83 17.27
CA ARG A 183 18.52 2.76 15.92
C ARG A 183 17.26 3.61 15.82
N LEU A 184 16.36 3.51 16.81
CA LEU A 184 15.16 4.33 16.90
C LEU A 184 15.49 5.82 16.95
N LEU A 185 16.44 6.23 17.79
CA LEU A 185 16.84 7.64 17.91
C LEU A 185 17.49 8.14 16.61
N ALA A 186 18.33 7.33 15.97
CA ALA A 186 18.92 7.66 14.68
C ALA A 186 17.86 7.84 13.59
N ALA A 187 16.81 7.01 13.58
CA ALA A 187 15.69 7.16 12.66
C ALA A 187 14.90 8.45 12.93
N ILE A 188 14.59 8.79 14.19
CA ILE A 188 13.93 10.06 14.54
C ILE A 188 14.76 11.25 14.03
N ASP A 189 16.07 11.21 14.27
CA ASP A 189 16.99 12.28 13.87
C ASP A 189 17.09 12.41 12.35
N LEU A 190 17.09 11.28 11.64
CA LEU A 190 17.03 11.26 10.18
C LEU A 190 15.70 11.82 9.68
N THR A 191 14.54 11.39 10.19
CA THR A 191 13.22 11.95 9.82
C THR A 191 13.21 13.47 9.97
N VAL A 192 13.68 13.98 11.12
CA VAL A 192 13.74 15.42 11.39
C VAL A 192 14.64 16.14 10.40
N THR A 193 15.78 15.54 10.04
CA THR A 193 16.72 16.09 9.06
C THR A 193 16.09 16.15 7.67
N LEU A 194 15.46 15.07 7.23
CA LEU A 194 14.81 14.97 5.93
C LEU A 194 13.64 15.97 5.83
N GLU A 195 12.79 16.07 6.86
CA GLU A 195 11.67 17.02 6.86
C GLU A 195 12.14 18.48 6.87
N ARG A 196 13.20 18.82 7.61
CA ARG A 196 13.81 20.17 7.55
C ARG A 196 14.36 20.48 6.16
N GLU A 197 15.11 19.54 5.59
CA GLU A 197 15.72 19.70 4.27
C GLU A 197 14.63 19.79 3.17
N HIS A 198 13.55 19.04 3.31
CA HIS A 198 12.42 19.08 2.39
C HIS A 198 11.63 20.39 2.49
N VAL A 199 11.32 20.88 3.69
CA VAL A 199 10.67 22.19 3.86
C VAL A 199 11.57 23.32 3.33
N ALA A 200 12.88 23.23 3.50
CA ALA A 200 13.82 24.17 2.89
C ALA A 200 13.75 24.13 1.35
N LEU A 201 13.68 22.93 0.76
CA LEU A 201 13.44 22.77 -0.69
C LEU A 201 12.12 23.41 -1.12
N LEU A 202 11.03 23.24 -0.36
CA LEU A 202 9.75 23.87 -0.68
C LEU A 202 9.87 25.40 -0.72
N HIS A 203 10.59 26.00 0.23
CA HIS A 203 10.87 27.44 0.21
C HIS A 203 11.77 27.87 -0.96
N GLU A 204 12.71 27.01 -1.38
CA GLU A 204 13.54 27.25 -2.56
C GLU A 204 12.70 27.24 -3.84
N VAL A 205 11.88 26.19 -4.03
CA VAL A 205 10.94 26.06 -5.15
C VAL A 205 9.96 27.22 -5.17
N ALA A 206 9.41 27.62 -4.02
CA ALA A 206 8.47 28.74 -3.94
C ALA A 206 9.11 30.05 -4.39
N ARG A 207 10.35 30.34 -3.94
CA ARG A 207 11.10 31.53 -4.35
C ARG A 207 11.49 31.47 -5.82
N TRP A 208 11.95 30.32 -6.30
CA TRP A 208 12.31 30.12 -7.69
C TRP A 208 11.09 30.36 -8.59
N GLN A 209 9.96 29.72 -8.31
CA GLN A 209 8.71 29.87 -9.05
C GLN A 209 8.19 31.31 -9.05
N ALA A 210 8.26 31.99 -7.90
CA ALA A 210 7.87 33.40 -7.79
C ALA A 210 8.83 34.35 -8.55
N SER A 211 10.10 33.97 -8.70
CA SER A 211 11.11 34.76 -9.41
C SER A 211 11.11 34.56 -10.92
N LEU A 212 10.39 33.55 -11.44
CA LEU A 212 10.40 33.26 -12.87
C LEU A 212 9.86 34.46 -13.67
N PRO A 213 10.65 35.01 -14.61
CA PRO A 213 10.14 36.02 -15.53
C PRO A 213 9.04 35.42 -16.40
N LEU A 214 8.15 36.28 -16.89
CA LEU A 214 7.00 35.87 -17.68
C LEU A 214 7.41 35.08 -18.93
N GLU A 215 8.53 35.45 -19.54
CA GLU A 215 9.15 34.79 -20.69
C GLU A 215 9.59 33.35 -20.37
N ALA A 216 10.12 33.12 -19.18
CA ALA A 216 10.50 31.77 -18.73
C ALA A 216 9.26 30.90 -18.46
N LYS A 217 8.17 31.49 -17.94
CA LYS A 217 6.89 30.80 -17.80
C LYS A 217 6.33 30.39 -19.16
N VAL A 218 6.36 31.30 -20.13
CA VAL A 218 5.97 31.03 -21.53
C VAL A 218 6.84 29.93 -22.15
N ALA A 219 8.15 29.99 -21.96
CA ALA A 219 9.07 28.95 -22.41
C ALA A 219 8.68 27.60 -21.82
N ALA A 220 8.50 27.50 -20.51
CA ALA A 220 8.11 26.26 -19.83
C ALA A 220 6.78 25.69 -20.36
N ILE A 221 5.79 26.54 -20.65
CA ILE A 221 4.53 26.10 -21.28
C ILE A 221 4.81 25.52 -22.67
N ILE A 222 5.55 26.23 -23.52
CA ILE A 222 5.86 25.77 -24.89
C ILE A 222 6.63 24.44 -24.85
N GLU A 223 7.61 24.30 -23.94
CA GLU A 223 8.40 23.07 -23.76
C GLU A 223 7.50 21.86 -23.50
N ARG A 224 6.50 22.00 -22.61
CA ARG A 224 5.55 20.91 -22.30
C ARG A 224 4.73 20.47 -23.51
N HIS A 225 4.39 21.38 -24.41
CA HIS A 225 3.59 21.08 -25.60
C HIS A 225 4.43 20.71 -26.82
N LEU A 226 5.75 20.97 -26.79
CA LEU A 226 6.66 20.78 -27.92
C LEU A 226 6.63 19.34 -28.49
N PRO A 227 6.65 18.26 -27.68
CA PRO A 227 6.57 16.88 -28.19
C PRO A 227 5.30 16.59 -29.02
N PHE A 228 4.23 17.36 -28.83
CA PHE A 228 2.93 17.17 -29.47
C PHE A 228 2.67 18.14 -30.62
N ALA A 229 3.45 19.22 -30.72
CA ALA A 229 3.23 20.33 -31.63
C ALA A 229 3.67 20.04 -33.09
N GLY A 230 4.57 19.07 -33.32
CA GLY A 230 5.27 18.84 -34.60
C GLY A 230 4.40 18.80 -35.87
N ARG A 231 3.98 17.61 -36.33
CA ARG A 231 3.35 17.43 -37.66
C ARG A 231 2.04 18.23 -37.85
N GLN A 232 1.36 18.58 -36.77
CA GLN A 232 0.10 19.33 -36.79
C GLN A 232 0.28 20.80 -37.23
N HIS A 233 1.50 21.32 -37.15
CA HIS A 233 1.83 22.70 -37.52
C HIS A 233 2.68 22.83 -38.79
N ARG A 234 2.65 21.83 -39.70
CA ARG A 234 3.47 21.77 -40.91
C ARG A 234 3.38 23.01 -41.83
N ASP A 235 2.21 23.64 -41.86
CA ASP A 235 1.91 24.79 -42.72
C ASP A 235 2.02 26.13 -41.95
N VAL A 236 2.28 26.08 -40.63
CA VAL A 236 2.41 27.26 -39.77
C VAL A 236 3.85 27.76 -39.82
N ARG A 237 4.01 29.05 -40.12
CA ARG A 237 5.32 29.73 -40.08
C ARG A 237 5.35 30.83 -39.02
N VAL A 238 6.37 30.82 -38.18
CA VAL A 238 6.67 31.88 -37.21
C VAL A 238 7.95 32.57 -37.68
N ALA A 239 7.90 33.89 -37.90
CA ALA A 239 9.02 34.68 -38.42
C ALA A 239 9.73 34.09 -39.67
N GLY A 240 8.97 33.43 -40.54
CA GLY A 240 9.49 32.82 -41.78
C GLY A 240 9.98 31.37 -41.63
N GLN A 241 10.21 30.86 -40.42
CA GLN A 241 10.56 29.47 -40.15
C GLN A 241 9.30 28.60 -39.99
N ARG A 242 9.33 27.36 -40.47
CA ARG A 242 8.22 26.42 -40.26
C ARG A 242 8.27 25.92 -38.82
N LEU A 243 7.15 25.98 -38.12
CA LEU A 243 7.08 25.61 -36.71
C LEU A 243 7.42 24.12 -36.50
N ALA A 244 6.99 23.26 -37.44
CA ALA A 244 7.32 21.84 -37.43
C ALA A 244 8.82 21.54 -37.58
N ASP A 245 9.57 22.38 -38.30
CA ASP A 245 11.02 22.20 -38.48
C ASP A 245 11.77 22.63 -37.21
N VAL A 246 11.34 23.75 -36.60
CA VAL A 246 11.91 24.26 -35.33
C VAL A 246 11.70 23.27 -34.18
N PHE A 247 10.50 22.69 -34.07
CA PHE A 247 10.17 21.75 -32.99
C PHE A 247 10.60 20.30 -33.26
N ALA A 248 11.09 20.00 -34.47
CA ALA A 248 11.71 18.70 -34.75
C ALA A 248 13.18 18.65 -34.33
N ASP A 249 13.79 19.79 -34.00
CA ASP A 249 15.16 19.88 -33.52
C ASP A 249 15.25 19.42 -32.05
N PRO A 250 16.00 18.34 -31.74
CA PRO A 250 16.20 17.88 -30.36
C PRO A 250 16.99 18.89 -29.50
N ASP A 251 17.74 19.80 -30.12
CA ASP A 251 18.55 20.83 -29.45
C ASP A 251 17.92 22.23 -29.59
N VAL A 252 16.59 22.29 -29.75
CA VAL A 252 15.86 23.54 -29.95
C VAL A 252 16.21 24.60 -28.89
N ASP A 253 16.72 25.74 -29.35
CA ASP A 253 16.92 26.91 -28.50
C ASP A 253 15.56 27.57 -28.23
N LEU A 254 14.91 27.11 -27.16
CA LEU A 254 13.59 27.57 -26.76
C LEU A 254 13.58 29.06 -26.41
N ALA A 255 14.68 29.58 -25.86
CA ALA A 255 14.80 31.01 -25.58
C ALA A 255 14.83 31.83 -26.88
N ALA A 256 15.58 31.37 -27.88
CA ALA A 256 15.55 31.98 -29.22
C ALA A 256 14.18 31.87 -29.89
N PHE A 257 13.49 30.74 -29.73
CA PHE A 257 12.13 30.59 -30.25
C PHE A 257 11.16 31.56 -29.58
N VAL A 258 11.17 31.68 -28.25
CA VAL A 258 10.29 32.61 -27.50
C VAL A 258 10.55 34.06 -27.92
N ARG A 259 11.82 34.48 -28.07
CA ARG A 259 12.17 35.79 -28.65
C ARG A 259 11.56 35.98 -30.05
N THR A 260 11.79 35.02 -30.93
CA THR A 260 11.31 35.06 -32.32
C THR A 260 9.78 35.10 -32.39
N PHE A 261 9.10 34.34 -31.53
CA PHE A 261 7.65 34.28 -31.45
C PHE A 261 7.06 35.59 -30.94
N ARG A 262 7.67 36.20 -29.93
CA ARG A 262 7.29 37.52 -29.40
C ARG A 262 7.27 38.61 -30.47
N ASP A 263 8.30 38.63 -31.31
CA ASP A 263 8.50 39.68 -32.30
C ASP A 263 7.66 39.46 -33.59
N SER A 264 7.03 38.29 -33.69
CA SER A 264 6.25 37.86 -34.84
C SER A 264 4.84 38.46 -34.89
N ARG A 265 4.15 38.33 -36.04
CA ARG A 265 2.75 38.77 -36.20
C ARG A 265 1.75 37.90 -35.43
N GLN A 266 2.21 36.78 -34.86
CA GLN A 266 1.39 35.83 -34.12
C GLN A 266 0.98 36.42 -32.77
N LEU A 267 1.92 37.08 -32.08
CA LEU A 267 1.67 37.69 -30.77
C LEU A 267 1.22 39.17 -30.87
N LYS A 268 1.69 39.91 -31.89
CA LYS A 268 1.35 41.34 -32.06
C LYS A 268 -0.16 41.57 -32.18
N ARG A 269 -0.70 42.48 -31.37
CA ARG A 269 -2.07 43.00 -31.49
C ARG A 269 -2.24 43.73 -32.82
N ILE A 270 -3.38 43.51 -33.49
CA ILE A 270 -3.70 44.13 -34.78
C ILE A 270 -5.01 44.91 -34.59
N HIS A 271 -4.98 46.23 -34.80
CA HIS A 271 -6.14 47.12 -34.63
C HIS A 271 -6.79 47.12 -33.22
N GLY A 272 -6.00 46.88 -32.17
CA GLY A 272 -6.49 46.85 -30.77
C GLY A 272 -7.02 45.49 -30.30
N ASP A 273 -7.27 44.58 -31.24
CA ASP A 273 -7.67 43.20 -30.99
C ASP A 273 -6.47 42.28 -30.65
N ASP A 274 -6.77 41.15 -30.02
CA ASP A 274 -5.86 40.03 -29.80
C ASP A 274 -5.09 39.62 -31.07
N GLY A 275 -3.82 39.27 -30.88
CA GLY A 275 -2.99 38.67 -31.92
C GLY A 275 -3.52 37.32 -32.43
N ARG A 276 -2.98 36.86 -33.56
CA ARG A 276 -3.43 35.62 -34.23
C ARG A 276 -3.33 34.39 -33.32
N PHE A 277 -2.31 34.32 -32.47
CA PHE A 277 -2.12 33.22 -31.53
C PHE A 277 -3.19 33.18 -30.45
N LEU A 278 -3.43 34.32 -29.77
CA LEU A 278 -4.47 34.41 -28.73
C LEU A 278 -5.86 34.10 -29.30
N LYS A 279 -6.16 34.54 -30.53
CA LYS A 279 -7.40 34.14 -31.24
C LYS A 279 -7.44 32.63 -31.55
N ALA A 280 -6.29 32.01 -31.83
CA ALA A 280 -6.23 30.59 -32.17
C ALA A 280 -6.49 29.66 -30.97
N ILE A 281 -6.11 30.08 -29.76
CA ILE A 281 -6.28 29.27 -28.53
C ILE A 281 -7.66 29.50 -27.87
N LYS A 282 -8.41 30.52 -28.30
CA LYS A 282 -9.79 30.80 -27.84
C LYS A 282 -10.82 29.91 -28.55
N PHE A 283 -12.03 29.82 -27.98
CA PHE A 283 -13.14 29.07 -28.54
C PHE A 283 -13.43 29.47 -30.00
N GLY A 284 -13.51 28.48 -30.89
CA GLY A 284 -13.63 28.66 -32.34
C GLY A 284 -12.30 28.77 -33.09
N GLY A 285 -11.17 28.82 -32.38
CA GLY A 285 -9.83 28.79 -32.95
C GLY A 285 -9.28 27.35 -33.14
N PRO A 286 -8.31 27.16 -34.06
CA PRO A 286 -7.75 25.83 -34.37
C PRO A 286 -6.90 25.22 -33.25
N MET A 287 -6.54 25.98 -32.22
CA MET A 287 -5.77 25.52 -31.05
C MET A 287 -6.62 25.58 -29.76
N PHE A 288 -7.94 25.66 -29.89
CA PHE A 288 -8.85 25.66 -28.74
C PHE A 288 -8.70 24.36 -27.93
N GLY A 289 -8.54 24.49 -26.61
CA GLY A 289 -8.40 23.36 -25.68
C GLY A 289 -6.99 22.76 -25.59
N ILE A 290 -6.00 23.33 -26.29
CA ILE A 290 -4.59 22.90 -26.16
C ILE A 290 -3.97 23.39 -24.86
N PHE A 291 -4.29 24.64 -24.47
CA PHE A 291 -3.82 25.26 -23.25
C PHE A 291 -4.97 25.40 -22.26
N ASP A 292 -4.69 25.20 -20.97
CA ASP A 292 -5.67 25.47 -19.92
C ASP A 292 -5.87 26.98 -19.69
N GLU A 293 -6.85 27.35 -18.85
CA GLU A 293 -7.17 28.76 -18.59
C GLU A 293 -5.99 29.54 -17.99
N ARG A 294 -5.14 28.88 -17.18
CA ARG A 294 -3.97 29.51 -16.54
C ARG A 294 -2.86 29.74 -17.56
N GLU A 295 -2.53 28.74 -18.36
CA GLU A 295 -1.56 28.86 -19.45
C GLU A 295 -1.98 29.93 -20.46
N ALA A 296 -3.26 29.95 -20.85
CA ALA A 296 -3.81 30.97 -21.73
C ALA A 296 -3.69 32.38 -21.11
N ALA A 297 -3.90 32.53 -19.80
CA ALA A 297 -3.70 33.79 -19.09
C ALA A 297 -2.24 34.24 -19.08
N VAL A 298 -1.28 33.32 -18.93
CA VAL A 298 0.17 33.62 -19.03
C VAL A 298 0.50 34.16 -20.43
N PHE A 299 0.00 33.52 -21.49
CA PHE A 299 0.20 34.02 -22.86
C PHE A 299 -0.47 35.37 -23.10
N ALA A 300 -1.65 35.62 -22.52
CA ALA A 300 -2.34 36.91 -22.64
C ALA A 300 -1.55 38.03 -21.94
N GLN A 301 -1.10 37.79 -20.71
CA GLN A 301 -0.25 38.72 -19.96
C GLN A 301 1.05 39.00 -20.71
N TRP A 302 1.63 37.98 -21.35
CA TRP A 302 2.84 38.12 -22.14
C TRP A 302 2.63 38.97 -23.40
N ALA A 303 1.51 38.76 -24.10
CA ALA A 303 1.14 39.59 -25.24
C ALA A 303 0.91 41.06 -24.83
N ASP A 304 0.33 41.30 -23.66
CA ASP A 304 0.06 42.65 -23.14
C ASP A 304 1.35 43.39 -22.76
N ARG A 305 2.30 42.73 -22.08
CA ARG A 305 3.63 43.31 -21.81
C ARG A 305 4.41 43.57 -23.10
N ALA A 306 4.39 42.63 -24.04
CA ALA A 306 5.05 42.80 -25.32
C ALA A 306 4.45 43.99 -26.12
N ALA A 307 3.13 44.18 -26.06
CA ALA A 307 2.47 45.33 -26.69
C ALA A 307 2.80 46.67 -25.99
N ALA A 308 3.08 46.65 -24.69
CA ALA A 308 3.51 47.82 -23.92
C ALA A 308 4.99 48.22 -24.18
N GLY A 309 5.73 47.47 -25.01
CA GLY A 309 7.13 47.74 -25.33
C GLY A 309 8.12 47.21 -24.29
N ASP A 310 7.65 46.38 -23.38
CA ASP A 310 8.44 45.78 -22.31
C ASP A 310 8.92 44.39 -22.77
N LEU A 311 10.16 44.34 -23.27
CA LEU A 311 10.72 43.19 -24.00
C LEU A 311 12.03 42.69 -23.35
N PRO A 312 12.01 42.24 -22.08
CA PRO A 312 13.20 41.69 -21.43
C PRO A 312 13.70 40.44 -22.18
N ASP A 313 15.00 40.14 -22.10
CA ASP A 313 15.53 38.94 -22.74
C ASP A 313 15.02 37.67 -22.04
N VAL A 314 14.95 36.56 -22.78
CA VAL A 314 14.51 35.28 -22.25
C VAL A 314 15.66 34.67 -21.45
N GLU A 315 15.70 34.93 -20.15
CA GLU A 315 16.64 34.26 -19.25
C GLU A 315 16.17 32.83 -18.98
N HIS A 316 16.95 31.86 -19.43
CA HIS A 316 16.76 30.47 -19.02
C HIS A 316 17.28 30.30 -17.59
N SER A 317 16.37 30.16 -16.63
CA SER A 317 16.70 29.84 -15.24
C SER A 317 16.53 28.34 -15.03
N PRO A 318 17.60 27.52 -15.11
CA PRO A 318 17.46 26.08 -14.92
C PRO A 318 16.97 25.80 -13.51
N HIS A 319 15.95 24.95 -13.39
CA HIS A 319 15.44 24.54 -12.09
C HIS A 319 16.46 23.63 -11.40
N ARG A 320 17.21 24.18 -10.44
CA ARG A 320 18.29 23.48 -9.70
C ARG A 320 18.00 23.28 -8.21
N CYS A 321 16.75 23.52 -7.80
CA CYS A 321 16.38 23.47 -6.40
C CYS A 321 16.62 22.08 -5.81
N GLY A 322 17.34 22.05 -4.68
CA GLY A 322 17.73 20.83 -3.98
C GLY A 322 18.81 19.96 -4.63
N ASP A 323 19.37 20.31 -5.80
CA ASP A 323 20.32 19.46 -6.53
C ASP A 323 21.55 19.11 -5.69
N ALA A 324 22.15 20.12 -5.04
CA ALA A 324 23.34 19.90 -4.20
C ALA A 324 23.06 18.96 -3.01
N ALA A 325 21.84 18.94 -2.47
CA ALA A 325 21.46 18.01 -1.42
C ALA A 325 21.19 16.60 -1.97
N ALA A 326 20.54 16.50 -3.12
CA ALA A 326 20.32 15.24 -3.80
C ALA A 326 21.65 14.56 -4.18
N ASP A 327 22.62 15.33 -4.65
CA ASP A 327 23.96 14.83 -4.99
C ASP A 327 24.68 14.28 -3.76
N ARG A 328 24.60 14.96 -2.62
CA ARG A 328 25.16 14.46 -1.35
C ARG A 328 24.57 13.12 -0.95
N TRP A 329 23.24 13.00 -0.98
CA TRP A 329 22.56 11.75 -0.64
C TRP A 329 22.86 10.63 -1.64
N SER A 330 22.88 10.95 -2.93
CA SER A 330 23.20 9.98 -3.97
C SER A 330 24.62 9.45 -3.82
N ALA A 331 25.59 10.33 -3.52
CA ALA A 331 26.97 9.94 -3.26
C ALA A 331 27.08 9.08 -1.99
N ALA A 332 26.37 9.43 -0.92
CA ALA A 332 26.35 8.65 0.32
C ALA A 332 25.76 7.25 0.11
N LEU A 333 24.66 7.13 -0.65
CA LEU A 333 24.04 5.85 -0.99
C LEU A 333 24.96 5.01 -1.89
N ALA A 334 25.56 5.60 -2.92
CA ALA A 334 26.50 4.91 -3.80
C ALA A 334 27.76 4.42 -3.07
N GLY A 335 28.19 5.13 -2.02
CA GLY A 335 29.29 4.72 -1.15
C GLY A 335 28.91 3.74 -0.03
N SER A 336 27.63 3.39 0.11
CA SER A 336 27.17 2.50 1.17
C SER A 336 27.41 1.03 0.84
N ALA A 337 27.89 0.26 1.82
CA ALA A 337 28.13 -1.18 1.71
C ALA A 337 27.54 -1.89 2.96
N PRO A 338 26.24 -2.18 2.98
CA PRO A 338 25.58 -2.82 4.13
C PRO A 338 26.18 -4.21 4.39
N ALA A 339 26.64 -4.44 5.62
CA ALA A 339 27.39 -5.64 6.01
C ALA A 339 26.53 -6.90 6.18
N ASP A 340 25.21 -6.71 6.24
CA ASP A 340 24.17 -7.68 6.56
C ASP A 340 23.47 -8.26 5.32
N VAL A 341 23.82 -7.79 4.11
CA VAL A 341 23.26 -8.33 2.86
C VAL A 341 23.91 -9.69 2.55
N ARG A 342 23.19 -10.77 2.86
CA ARG A 342 23.59 -12.14 2.54
C ARG A 342 22.88 -12.64 1.28
N PHE A 343 23.63 -12.84 0.20
CA PHE A 343 23.14 -13.53 -1.00
C PHE A 343 23.37 -15.03 -0.87
N ALA A 344 22.44 -15.77 -0.27
CA ALA A 344 22.52 -17.24 -0.23
C ALA A 344 21.78 -17.87 -1.43
N ARG A 345 22.38 -18.90 -2.04
CA ARG A 345 21.87 -19.61 -3.24
C ARG A 345 21.36 -21.04 -2.97
N ALA A 346 21.19 -21.44 -1.71
CA ALA A 346 20.69 -22.77 -1.41
C ALA A 346 19.15 -22.83 -1.51
N ALA A 347 18.62 -23.88 -2.13
CA ALA A 347 17.22 -24.26 -1.93
C ALA A 347 16.97 -24.58 -0.44
N PRO A 348 15.73 -24.43 0.08
CA PRO A 348 15.41 -24.97 1.39
C PRO A 348 15.58 -26.50 1.39
N ALA A 349 16.07 -27.06 2.48
CA ALA A 349 16.31 -28.48 2.65
C ALA A 349 15.01 -29.28 2.77
N ASP A 350 14.01 -28.70 3.42
CA ASP A 350 12.69 -29.29 3.69
C ASP A 350 11.61 -28.21 3.86
N ASP A 351 10.38 -28.65 4.16
CA ASP A 351 9.22 -27.78 4.36
C ASP A 351 9.37 -26.88 5.61
N ARG A 352 10.08 -27.35 6.65
CA ARG A 352 10.31 -26.59 7.87
C ARG A 352 11.21 -25.39 7.59
N GLU A 353 12.30 -25.62 6.85
CA GLU A 353 13.17 -24.54 6.41
C GLU A 353 12.45 -23.60 5.42
N LEU A 354 11.65 -24.14 4.49
CA LEU A 354 10.87 -23.31 3.57
C LEU A 354 9.89 -22.40 4.34
N PHE A 355 9.14 -22.94 5.30
CA PHE A 355 8.24 -22.16 6.15
C PHE A 355 8.97 -21.05 6.89
N HIS A 356 10.09 -21.37 7.56
CA HIS A 356 10.89 -20.37 8.28
C HIS A 356 11.38 -19.25 7.35
N ARG A 357 11.83 -19.59 6.14
CA ARG A 357 12.28 -18.61 5.14
C ARG A 357 11.13 -17.74 4.61
N LEU A 358 9.92 -18.30 4.47
CA LEU A 358 8.72 -17.56 4.05
C LEU A 358 8.25 -16.59 5.14
N VAL A 359 8.23 -17.02 6.41
CA VAL A 359 7.96 -16.14 7.55
C VAL A 359 8.98 -15.00 7.60
N ASN A 360 10.25 -15.30 7.35
CA ASN A 360 11.36 -14.34 7.37
C ASN A 360 11.72 -13.78 5.99
N ILE A 361 10.74 -13.55 5.12
CA ILE A 361 11.01 -13.25 3.70
C ILE A 361 11.95 -12.05 3.46
N GLU A 362 11.96 -11.07 4.37
CA GLU A 362 12.87 -9.92 4.31
C GLU A 362 14.35 -10.32 4.39
N ALA A 363 14.68 -11.38 5.15
CA ALA A 363 16.01 -11.95 5.25
C ALA A 363 16.32 -13.00 4.17
N TYR A 364 15.28 -13.53 3.50
CA TYR A 364 15.39 -14.57 2.48
C TYR A 364 14.69 -14.22 1.15
N PRO A 365 15.00 -13.05 0.53
CA PRO A 365 14.32 -12.60 -0.70
C PRO A 365 14.50 -13.56 -1.88
N ASN A 366 15.55 -14.37 -1.88
CA ASN A 366 15.79 -15.45 -2.85
C ASN A 366 14.73 -16.56 -2.80
N THR A 367 13.88 -16.60 -1.77
CA THR A 367 12.77 -17.55 -1.62
C THR A 367 11.54 -17.13 -2.44
N LEU A 368 11.41 -15.86 -2.83
CA LEU A 368 10.25 -15.36 -3.60
C LEU A 368 9.96 -16.16 -4.88
N PRO A 369 10.94 -16.50 -5.74
CA PRO A 369 10.65 -17.32 -6.93
C PRO A 369 10.18 -18.75 -6.59
N ILE A 370 10.62 -19.31 -5.46
CA ILE A 370 10.13 -20.62 -4.98
C ILE A 370 8.67 -20.47 -4.54
N ALA A 371 8.40 -19.48 -3.69
CA ALA A 371 7.06 -19.18 -3.18
C ALA A 371 6.04 -19.00 -4.31
N TYR A 372 6.38 -18.22 -5.34
CA TYR A 372 5.50 -17.98 -6.49
C TYR A 372 5.15 -19.27 -7.23
N ARG A 373 6.15 -20.13 -7.49
CA ARG A 373 5.92 -21.42 -8.17
C ARG A 373 5.12 -22.38 -7.31
N THR A 374 5.37 -22.42 -6.00
CA THR A 374 4.62 -23.26 -5.06
C THR A 374 3.15 -22.84 -5.01
N ALA A 375 2.85 -21.54 -4.89
CA ALA A 375 1.48 -21.03 -4.95
C ALA A 375 0.79 -21.45 -6.24
N LEU A 376 1.45 -21.24 -7.39
CA LEU A 376 0.88 -21.57 -8.70
C LEU A 376 0.58 -23.08 -8.83
N ALA A 377 1.54 -23.94 -8.43
CA ALA A 377 1.38 -25.39 -8.51
C ALA A 377 0.24 -25.91 -7.61
N ASN A 378 0.09 -25.36 -6.41
CA ASN A 378 -1.01 -25.71 -5.51
C ASN A 378 -2.35 -25.23 -6.06
N LEU A 379 -2.38 -24.01 -6.60
CA LEU A 379 -3.56 -23.48 -7.27
C LEU A 379 -3.94 -24.33 -8.49
N ASP A 380 -2.97 -24.81 -9.28
CA ASP A 380 -3.23 -25.66 -10.46
C ASP A 380 -3.82 -27.01 -10.00
N SER A 381 -3.24 -27.60 -8.96
CA SER A 381 -3.69 -28.87 -8.37
C SER A 381 -5.11 -28.74 -7.78
N ALA A 382 -5.44 -27.58 -7.24
CA ALA A 382 -6.75 -27.31 -6.66
C ALA A 382 -7.90 -27.37 -7.69
N GLU A 383 -7.63 -27.13 -8.98
CA GLU A 383 -8.69 -27.18 -10.00
C GLU A 383 -9.29 -28.59 -10.18
N LEU A 384 -8.62 -29.66 -9.71
CA LEU A 384 -9.23 -30.99 -9.68
C LEU A 384 -10.56 -31.00 -8.89
N LEU A 385 -10.66 -30.17 -7.85
CA LEU A 385 -11.88 -30.06 -7.04
C LEU A 385 -13.04 -29.41 -7.78
N PHE A 386 -12.83 -28.78 -8.93
CA PHE A 386 -13.94 -28.28 -9.74
C PHE A 386 -14.90 -29.39 -10.18
N THR A 387 -14.39 -30.61 -10.33
CA THR A 387 -15.19 -31.77 -10.72
C THR A 387 -15.68 -32.57 -9.51
N VAL A 388 -14.81 -32.84 -8.53
CA VAL A 388 -15.10 -33.76 -7.42
C VAL A 388 -15.45 -33.07 -6.10
N GLY A 389 -15.26 -31.75 -6.01
CA GLY A 389 -15.36 -30.98 -4.77
C GLY A 389 -16.73 -30.94 -4.12
N GLY A 390 -17.80 -31.29 -4.86
CA GLY A 390 -19.15 -31.42 -4.27
C GLY A 390 -19.25 -32.51 -3.19
N GLY A 391 -18.36 -33.51 -3.25
CA GLY A 391 -18.26 -34.58 -2.27
C GLY A 391 -17.56 -34.21 -0.95
N GLY A 392 -17.10 -32.98 -0.78
CA GLY A 392 -16.40 -32.56 0.44
C GLY A 392 -17.27 -32.66 1.68
N ARG A 393 -16.65 -32.94 2.83
CA ARG A 393 -17.37 -33.01 4.11
C ARG A 393 -17.74 -31.61 4.60
N TYR A 394 -16.80 -30.69 4.58
CA TYR A 394 -16.93 -29.33 5.11
C TYR A 394 -17.08 -28.29 4.00
N THR A 395 -16.56 -28.58 2.80
CA THR A 395 -16.56 -27.64 1.67
C THR A 395 -17.31 -28.22 0.46
N ASP A 396 -17.76 -27.33 -0.45
CA ASP A 396 -18.15 -27.69 -1.83
C ASP A 396 -17.38 -26.83 -2.83
N ALA A 397 -16.29 -27.36 -3.38
CA ALA A 397 -15.46 -26.68 -4.38
C ALA A 397 -15.82 -27.03 -5.84
N SER A 398 -16.95 -27.71 -6.09
CA SER A 398 -17.41 -27.97 -7.46
C SER A 398 -17.65 -26.65 -8.21
N PHE A 399 -17.25 -26.60 -9.48
CA PHE A 399 -17.32 -25.35 -10.25
C PHE A 399 -18.76 -25.01 -10.64
N PHE A 400 -19.07 -23.72 -10.71
CA PHE A 400 -20.33 -23.19 -11.21
C PHE A 400 -20.11 -21.82 -11.85
N ASP A 401 -21.01 -21.41 -12.74
CA ASP A 401 -20.96 -20.08 -13.37
C ASP A 401 -21.41 -18.99 -12.38
N TYR A 402 -20.67 -17.89 -12.35
CA TYR A 402 -20.94 -16.84 -11.39
C TYR A 402 -22.18 -16.03 -11.75
N THR A 403 -23.03 -15.85 -10.75
CA THR A 403 -23.86 -14.66 -10.57
C THR A 403 -23.81 -14.32 -9.09
N PRO A 404 -24.11 -13.07 -8.68
CA PRO A 404 -24.21 -12.73 -7.26
C PRO A 404 -25.17 -13.65 -6.50
N GLY A 405 -26.29 -14.02 -7.13
CA GLY A 405 -27.27 -14.96 -6.57
C GLY A 405 -26.75 -16.39 -6.45
N ALA A 406 -26.05 -16.90 -7.46
CA ALA A 406 -25.48 -18.24 -7.43
C ALA A 406 -24.38 -18.39 -6.36
N LEU A 407 -23.54 -17.35 -6.18
CA LEU A 407 -22.56 -17.34 -5.09
C LEU A 407 -23.25 -17.34 -3.71
N ALA A 408 -24.25 -16.49 -3.52
CA ALA A 408 -25.01 -16.44 -2.27
C ALA A 408 -25.68 -17.80 -1.96
N GLU A 409 -26.35 -18.39 -2.94
CA GLU A 409 -26.98 -19.72 -2.81
C GLU A 409 -25.94 -20.80 -2.48
N ARG A 410 -24.77 -20.78 -3.13
CA ARG A 410 -23.69 -21.74 -2.84
C ARG A 410 -23.20 -21.61 -1.41
N VAL A 411 -22.96 -20.38 -0.95
CA VAL A 411 -22.50 -20.10 0.42
C VAL A 411 -23.54 -20.57 1.44
N ASP A 412 -24.82 -20.24 1.23
CA ASP A 412 -25.92 -20.65 2.12
C ASP A 412 -26.04 -22.17 2.20
N ARG A 413 -25.94 -22.87 1.06
CA ARG A 413 -25.98 -24.33 1.02
C ARG A 413 -24.81 -24.97 1.75
N ILE A 414 -23.58 -24.48 1.57
CA ILE A 414 -22.43 -25.00 2.31
C ILE A 414 -22.66 -24.79 3.82
N TYR A 415 -23.06 -23.59 4.23
CA TYR A 415 -23.32 -23.28 5.63
C TYR A 415 -24.37 -24.20 6.25
N TRP A 416 -25.56 -24.29 5.64
CA TRP A 416 -26.65 -25.10 6.20
C TRP A 416 -26.38 -26.59 6.04
N ASP A 417 -26.07 -27.07 4.84
CA ASP A 417 -26.04 -28.49 4.53
C ASP A 417 -24.78 -29.19 5.06
N LYS A 418 -23.64 -28.49 5.12
CA LYS A 418 -22.35 -29.08 5.52
C LYS A 418 -21.89 -28.66 6.91
N LEU A 419 -22.14 -27.42 7.33
CA LEU A 419 -21.58 -26.91 8.58
C LEU A 419 -22.56 -26.94 9.75
N VAL A 420 -23.85 -26.63 9.54
CA VAL A 420 -24.82 -26.50 10.64
C VAL A 420 -25.75 -27.70 10.79
N ASN A 421 -26.48 -28.09 9.74
CA ASN A 421 -27.46 -29.17 9.84
C ASN A 421 -26.87 -30.53 10.25
N PRO A 422 -25.63 -30.89 9.84
CA PRO A 422 -25.00 -32.13 10.28
C PRO A 422 -24.65 -32.15 11.77
N TYR A 423 -24.42 -30.98 12.39
CA TYR A 423 -23.94 -30.90 13.75
C TYR A 423 -24.85 -31.65 14.74
N ARG A 424 -24.24 -32.58 15.49
CA ARG A 424 -24.83 -33.19 16.68
C ARG A 424 -23.81 -33.07 17.82
N PRO A 425 -24.22 -32.72 19.05
CA PRO A 425 -23.32 -32.74 20.19
C PRO A 425 -22.62 -34.09 20.32
N LEU A 426 -21.35 -34.07 20.73
CA LEU A 426 -20.58 -35.29 20.89
C LEU A 426 -21.17 -36.11 22.06
N THR A 427 -21.47 -37.38 21.81
CA THR A 427 -21.92 -38.31 22.86
C THR A 427 -20.74 -38.91 23.62
N GLU A 428 -19.57 -38.98 22.96
CA GLU A 428 -18.32 -39.45 23.53
C GLU A 428 -17.23 -38.42 23.22
N ILE A 429 -16.44 -38.06 24.22
CA ILE A 429 -15.32 -37.14 24.06
C ILE A 429 -14.04 -37.98 23.98
N PRO A 430 -13.19 -37.78 22.96
CA PRO A 430 -11.88 -38.42 22.87
C PRO A 430 -11.04 -38.21 24.12
N ASP A 431 -10.06 -39.08 24.36
CA ASP A 431 -9.18 -38.92 25.51
C ASP A 431 -8.31 -37.65 25.38
N ARG A 432 -7.69 -37.25 26.51
CA ARG A 432 -6.93 -36.00 26.59
C ARG A 432 -5.77 -35.97 25.60
N GLU A 433 -5.09 -37.10 25.39
CA GLU A 433 -3.91 -37.18 24.52
C GLU A 433 -4.31 -37.06 23.06
N GLU A 434 -5.41 -37.69 22.66
CA GLU A 434 -5.97 -37.58 21.31
C GLU A 434 -6.40 -36.14 20.99
N VAL A 435 -7.07 -35.45 21.93
CA VAL A 435 -7.44 -34.04 21.75
C VAL A 435 -6.21 -33.16 21.57
N ILE A 436 -5.18 -33.34 22.40
CA ILE A 436 -3.90 -32.60 22.27
C ILE A 436 -3.26 -32.89 20.90
N PHE A 437 -3.22 -34.16 20.49
CA PHE A 437 -2.63 -34.54 19.20
C PHE A 437 -3.35 -33.87 18.04
N VAL A 438 -4.68 -33.87 18.03
CA VAL A 438 -5.47 -33.20 16.98
C VAL A 438 -5.21 -31.70 16.97
N GLN A 439 -5.14 -31.04 18.13
CA GLN A 439 -4.83 -29.61 18.22
C GLN A 439 -3.45 -29.27 17.63
N LYS A 440 -2.44 -30.13 17.83
CA LYS A 440 -1.12 -29.99 17.19
C LYS A 440 -1.17 -30.03 15.66
N THR A 441 -2.16 -30.71 15.07
CA THR A 441 -2.31 -30.77 13.60
C THR A 441 -2.82 -29.47 12.98
N PHE A 442 -3.54 -28.64 13.75
CA PHE A 442 -4.07 -27.34 13.30
C PHE A 442 -3.18 -26.16 13.68
N ALA A 443 -2.34 -26.32 14.71
CA ALA A 443 -1.57 -25.24 15.31
C ALA A 443 -0.75 -24.40 14.31
N LEU A 444 -0.09 -25.01 13.32
CA LEU A 444 0.69 -24.26 12.32
C LEU A 444 -0.17 -23.25 11.54
N GLY A 445 -1.39 -23.63 11.14
CA GLY A 445 -2.30 -22.74 10.44
C GLY A 445 -2.77 -21.59 11.33
N SER A 446 -3.12 -21.90 12.59
CA SER A 446 -3.55 -20.89 13.56
C SER A 446 -2.42 -19.94 14.00
N LEU A 447 -1.16 -20.38 13.99
CA LEU A 447 0.00 -19.51 14.28
C LEU A 447 0.26 -18.47 13.18
N ILE A 448 -0.30 -18.66 11.98
CA ILE A 448 -0.23 -17.69 10.87
C ILE A 448 -1.60 -17.13 10.51
N ASP A 449 -2.53 -17.07 11.46
CA ASP A 449 -3.89 -16.62 11.20
C ASP A 449 -3.95 -15.22 10.56
N GLY A 450 -4.92 -15.00 9.68
CA GLY A 450 -5.06 -13.78 8.88
C GLY A 450 -4.00 -13.56 7.79
N THR A 451 -2.92 -14.36 7.73
CA THR A 451 -1.74 -14.05 6.90
C THR A 451 -2.04 -13.88 5.41
N TRP A 452 -3.04 -14.58 4.85
CA TRP A 452 -3.39 -14.46 3.43
C TRP A 452 -3.72 -13.02 3.00
N ALA A 453 -4.20 -12.18 3.94
CA ALA A 453 -4.67 -10.83 3.68
C ALA A 453 -3.68 -9.72 4.12
N HIS A 454 -2.57 -10.04 4.78
CA HIS A 454 -1.72 -9.03 5.45
C HIS A 454 -1.11 -7.96 4.54
N ARG A 455 -1.11 -8.15 3.20
CA ARG A 455 -0.57 -7.20 2.21
C ARG A 455 -1.61 -6.44 1.39
N ILE A 456 -2.90 -6.69 1.63
CA ILE A 456 -4.00 -6.10 0.84
C ILE A 456 -4.11 -4.58 1.11
N GLY A 457 -3.88 -4.18 2.35
CA GLY A 457 -3.92 -2.78 2.77
C GLY A 457 -2.73 -1.93 2.32
N ASN A 458 -1.73 -2.50 1.64
CA ASN A 458 -0.50 -1.80 1.30
C ASN A 458 -0.75 -0.63 0.34
N LEU A 459 0.12 0.36 0.39
CA LEU A 459 0.06 1.48 -0.55
C LEU A 459 0.11 0.98 -2.01
N GLY A 460 -0.71 1.62 -2.85
CA GLY A 460 -0.93 1.20 -4.23
C GLY A 460 -1.96 0.08 -4.39
N ARG A 461 -2.41 -0.59 -3.31
CA ARG A 461 -3.42 -1.66 -3.38
C ARG A 461 -4.73 -1.33 -2.67
N TYR A 462 -4.76 -0.25 -1.89
CA TYR A 462 -5.92 0.11 -1.08
C TYR A 462 -6.80 1.19 -1.75
N ARG A 463 -7.59 0.80 -2.76
CA ARG A 463 -8.38 1.76 -3.57
C ARG A 463 -9.87 1.39 -3.68
N ARG A 464 -10.15 0.10 -3.81
CA ARG A 464 -11.48 -0.47 -4.03
C ARG A 464 -12.19 -0.70 -2.70
N PRO A 465 -13.53 -0.64 -2.67
CA PRO A 465 -14.29 -1.05 -1.49
C PRO A 465 -13.92 -2.45 -0.99
N SER A 466 -13.68 -3.39 -1.90
CA SER A 466 -13.28 -4.77 -1.56
C SER A 466 -11.92 -4.86 -0.87
N ASP A 467 -10.93 -4.03 -1.25
CA ASP A 467 -9.64 -3.95 -0.55
C ASP A 467 -9.84 -3.50 0.91
N GLY A 468 -10.74 -2.52 1.11
CA GLY A 468 -11.17 -2.01 2.41
C GLY A 468 -11.77 -3.07 3.33
N MET A 469 -12.74 -3.80 2.79
CA MET A 469 -13.44 -4.87 3.47
C MET A 469 -12.47 -6.01 3.87
N LEU A 470 -11.61 -6.46 2.95
CA LEU A 470 -10.63 -7.52 3.22
C LEU A 470 -9.57 -7.08 4.24
N ALA A 471 -9.10 -5.84 4.17
CA ALA A 471 -8.20 -5.31 5.19
C ALA A 471 -8.87 -5.20 6.58
N SER A 472 -10.20 -5.06 6.63
CA SER A 472 -10.95 -5.03 7.89
C SER A 472 -11.01 -6.39 8.56
N ILE A 473 -11.20 -7.45 7.77
CA ILE A 473 -11.08 -8.84 8.23
C ILE A 473 -9.69 -9.03 8.84
N TYR A 474 -8.63 -8.74 8.09
CA TYR A 474 -7.27 -8.83 8.62
C TYR A 474 -7.06 -8.00 9.89
N ALA A 475 -7.66 -6.80 9.97
CA ALA A 475 -7.52 -5.97 11.15
C ALA A 475 -8.22 -6.55 12.40
N ASP A 476 -9.35 -7.22 12.20
CA ASP A 476 -10.07 -7.97 13.23
C ASP A 476 -9.24 -9.15 13.74
N GLU A 477 -8.68 -9.95 12.82
CA GLU A 477 -7.76 -11.07 13.14
C GLU A 477 -6.59 -10.59 14.02
N MET A 478 -6.04 -9.44 13.68
CA MET A 478 -4.92 -8.86 14.42
C MET A 478 -5.36 -8.10 15.68
N GLY A 479 -6.66 -8.01 16.00
CA GLY A 479 -7.19 -7.40 17.21
C GLY A 479 -7.29 -5.86 17.19
N ARG A 480 -7.10 -5.22 16.03
CA ARG A 480 -7.18 -3.74 15.83
C ARG A 480 -6.34 -2.91 16.81
N GLY A 481 -5.19 -3.43 17.26
CA GLY A 481 -4.32 -2.75 18.25
C GLY A 481 -4.60 -3.10 19.71
N ASP A 482 -5.55 -4.01 19.96
CA ASP A 482 -5.77 -4.64 21.26
C ASP A 482 -5.27 -6.08 21.23
N LEU A 483 -4.10 -6.30 21.83
CA LEU A 483 -3.43 -7.61 21.87
C LEU A 483 -4.31 -8.72 22.47
N ARG A 484 -5.23 -8.38 23.37
CA ARG A 484 -6.14 -9.36 24.00
C ARG A 484 -7.13 -9.96 23.00
N LYS A 485 -7.31 -9.33 21.85
CA LYS A 485 -8.19 -9.76 20.76
C LYS A 485 -7.40 -10.34 19.58
N ASN A 486 -6.08 -10.32 19.62
CA ASN A 486 -5.25 -10.79 18.53
C ASN A 486 -5.29 -12.33 18.45
N HIS A 487 -5.68 -12.88 17.30
CA HIS A 487 -5.92 -14.31 17.15
C HIS A 487 -4.66 -15.16 17.36
N ILE A 488 -3.48 -14.65 16.96
CA ILE A 488 -2.20 -15.32 17.22
C ILE A 488 -1.89 -15.36 18.73
N THR A 489 -2.26 -14.32 19.48
CA THR A 489 -2.17 -14.32 20.96
C THR A 489 -3.11 -15.36 21.58
N LEU A 490 -4.34 -15.43 21.07
CA LEU A 490 -5.36 -16.38 21.54
C LEU A 490 -4.92 -17.83 21.31
N ILE A 491 -4.39 -18.18 20.13
CA ILE A 491 -3.91 -19.56 19.90
C ILE A 491 -2.73 -19.91 20.80
N HIS A 492 -1.79 -18.99 21.06
CA HIS A 492 -0.72 -19.23 22.03
C HIS A 492 -1.26 -19.45 23.46
N GLN A 493 -2.40 -18.87 23.82
CA GLN A 493 -3.07 -19.13 25.10
C GLN A 493 -3.68 -20.54 25.13
N VAL A 494 -4.36 -20.95 24.04
CA VAL A 494 -4.91 -22.31 23.89
C VAL A 494 -3.80 -23.36 23.97
N LEU A 495 -2.71 -23.22 23.21
CA LEU A 495 -1.57 -24.15 23.23
C LEU A 495 -0.95 -24.28 24.62
N ARG A 496 -0.75 -23.17 25.33
CA ARG A 496 -0.22 -23.17 26.70
C ARG A 496 -1.15 -23.87 27.70
N SER A 497 -2.47 -23.82 27.50
CA SER A 497 -3.42 -24.56 28.35
C SER A 497 -3.26 -26.09 28.23
N MET A 498 -2.63 -26.56 27.14
CA MET A 498 -2.31 -27.96 26.86
C MET A 498 -0.84 -28.31 27.16
N ASP A 499 -0.10 -27.43 27.83
CA ASP A 499 1.35 -27.56 28.08
C ASP A 499 2.19 -27.65 26.79
N ILE A 500 1.69 -27.09 25.68
CA ILE A 500 2.44 -26.97 24.43
C ILE A 500 3.08 -25.58 24.39
N ASP A 501 4.41 -25.55 24.37
CA ASP A 501 5.20 -24.34 24.17
C ASP A 501 6.07 -24.48 22.92
N VAL A 502 5.94 -23.51 22.01
CA VAL A 502 6.71 -23.47 20.76
C VAL A 502 7.38 -22.10 20.64
N PRO A 503 8.64 -22.04 20.18
CA PRO A 503 9.27 -20.77 19.88
C PRO A 503 8.42 -19.94 18.91
N HIS A 504 8.62 -18.63 18.88
CA HIS A 504 7.96 -17.81 17.85
C HIS A 504 8.39 -18.28 16.45
N ILE A 505 7.46 -18.32 15.49
CA ILE A 505 7.69 -18.87 14.13
C ILE A 505 8.83 -18.19 13.34
N ARG A 506 9.19 -16.96 13.74
CA ARG A 506 10.33 -16.20 13.22
C ARG A 506 11.68 -16.72 13.72
N GLU A 507 11.74 -17.28 14.92
CA GLU A 507 13.00 -17.63 15.58
C GLU A 507 13.66 -18.83 14.94
N VAL A 508 15.00 -18.84 14.93
CA VAL A 508 15.79 -20.00 14.49
C VAL A 508 15.45 -21.24 15.33
N ALA A 509 15.16 -21.06 16.62
CA ALA A 509 14.74 -22.15 17.52
C ALA A 509 13.47 -22.87 17.04
N PHE A 510 12.61 -22.23 16.25
CA PHE A 510 11.42 -22.89 15.67
C PHE A 510 11.81 -24.00 14.69
N LEU A 511 12.98 -23.91 14.05
CA LEU A 511 13.50 -24.99 13.20
C LEU A 511 13.78 -26.28 13.96
N ASP A 512 13.93 -26.21 15.29
CA ASP A 512 14.20 -27.37 16.15
C ASP A 512 12.97 -27.75 17.00
N GLN A 513 11.79 -27.17 16.72
CA GLN A 513 10.56 -27.48 17.46
C GLN A 513 10.20 -28.97 17.35
N GLY A 514 9.76 -29.58 18.46
CA GLY A 514 9.41 -31.00 18.54
C GLY A 514 7.93 -31.28 18.78
N GLU A 515 7.11 -30.23 18.88
CA GLU A 515 5.71 -30.33 19.29
C GLU A 515 4.75 -30.58 18.12
N LEU A 516 5.03 -29.96 16.97
CA LEU A 516 4.15 -29.93 15.81
C LEU A 516 4.59 -30.93 14.73
N PRO A 517 3.66 -31.61 14.02
CA PRO A 517 3.99 -32.63 13.02
C PRO A 517 4.63 -32.07 11.74
N ASP A 518 5.74 -32.66 11.31
CA ASP A 518 6.51 -32.18 10.14
C ASP A 518 5.82 -32.33 8.78
N HIS A 519 4.86 -33.25 8.65
CA HIS A 519 4.18 -33.52 7.38
C HIS A 519 2.99 -32.59 7.11
N LEU A 520 2.71 -31.62 8.00
CA LEU A 520 1.52 -30.75 7.95
C LEU A 520 1.82 -29.29 7.60
N TYR A 521 3.05 -28.97 7.18
CA TYR A 521 3.44 -27.61 6.79
C TYR A 521 2.79 -27.13 5.48
N GLY A 522 2.37 -28.04 4.60
CA GLY A 522 1.90 -27.72 3.24
C GLY A 522 0.78 -26.68 3.19
N PHE A 523 -0.21 -26.76 4.09
CA PHE A 523 -1.30 -25.78 4.16
C PHE A 523 -0.78 -24.38 4.50
N SER A 524 0.08 -24.29 5.52
CA SER A 524 0.62 -23.01 6.00
C SER A 524 1.61 -22.40 5.01
N ILE A 525 2.42 -23.24 4.36
CA ILE A 525 3.31 -22.83 3.26
C ILE A 525 2.50 -22.25 2.11
N HIS A 526 1.39 -22.90 1.71
CA HIS A 526 0.54 -22.38 0.64
C HIS A 526 -0.04 -21.00 0.96
N GLN A 527 -0.57 -20.83 2.17
CA GLN A 527 -1.10 -19.55 2.66
C GLN A 527 -0.05 -18.44 2.62
N LEU A 528 1.16 -18.72 3.13
CA LEU A 528 2.29 -17.79 3.08
C LEU A 528 2.69 -17.46 1.63
N CYS A 529 2.75 -18.46 0.75
CA CYS A 529 3.11 -18.26 -0.65
C CYS A 529 2.10 -17.36 -1.37
N LEU A 530 0.79 -17.57 -1.16
CA LEU A 530 -0.27 -16.71 -1.73
C LEU A 530 -0.13 -15.26 -1.25
N ALA A 531 0.03 -15.08 0.06
CA ALA A 531 0.07 -13.77 0.71
C ALA A 531 1.19 -12.85 0.20
N LEU A 532 2.29 -13.44 -0.31
CA LEU A 532 3.44 -12.68 -0.79
C LEU A 532 3.21 -11.97 -2.13
N PHE A 533 2.22 -12.40 -2.93
CA PHE A 533 1.98 -11.88 -4.29
C PHE A 533 0.54 -11.40 -4.51
N PRO A 534 0.06 -10.40 -3.75
CA PRO A 534 -1.31 -9.91 -3.88
C PRO A 534 -1.62 -9.33 -5.27
N ASP A 535 -0.63 -8.82 -6.03
CA ASP A 535 -0.88 -8.33 -7.40
C ASP A 535 -1.11 -9.46 -8.40
N SER A 536 -0.47 -10.60 -8.16
CA SER A 536 -0.57 -11.75 -9.05
C SER A 536 -1.73 -12.64 -8.66
N PHE A 537 -2.04 -12.76 -7.36
CA PHE A 537 -3.01 -13.72 -6.83
C PHE A 537 -4.20 -13.05 -6.10
N TYR A 538 -4.51 -11.77 -6.38
CA TYR A 538 -5.59 -11.04 -5.70
C TYR A 538 -6.91 -11.83 -5.70
N GLN A 539 -7.30 -12.34 -6.86
CA GLN A 539 -8.54 -13.09 -7.07
C GLN A 539 -8.55 -14.38 -6.24
N GLU A 540 -7.45 -15.13 -6.32
CA GLU A 540 -7.28 -16.37 -5.56
C GLU A 540 -7.30 -16.10 -4.05
N ILE A 541 -6.74 -14.98 -3.58
CA ILE A 541 -6.81 -14.56 -2.18
C ILE A 541 -8.26 -14.29 -1.76
N LEU A 542 -9.09 -13.65 -2.60
CA LEU A 542 -10.52 -13.45 -2.28
C LEU A 542 -11.26 -14.77 -2.06
N GLY A 543 -11.01 -15.75 -2.93
CA GLY A 543 -11.62 -17.06 -2.80
C GLY A 543 -11.08 -17.87 -1.63
N TYR A 544 -9.77 -17.79 -1.39
CA TYR A 544 -9.13 -18.41 -0.24
C TYR A 544 -9.69 -17.83 1.08
N ASN A 545 -9.88 -16.51 1.15
CA ASN A 545 -10.56 -15.83 2.25
C ASN A 545 -11.96 -16.39 2.47
N LEU A 546 -12.79 -16.50 1.42
CA LEU A 546 -14.10 -17.14 1.58
C LEU A 546 -14.02 -18.55 2.15
N GLY A 547 -13.06 -19.36 1.69
CA GLY A 547 -12.86 -20.71 2.17
C GLY A 547 -12.53 -20.77 3.66
N ILE A 548 -11.56 -19.98 4.10
CA ILE A 548 -11.08 -20.01 5.49
C ILE A 548 -12.11 -19.43 6.46
N GLU A 549 -12.79 -18.33 6.10
CA GLU A 549 -13.83 -17.71 6.94
C GLU A 549 -15.07 -18.61 7.09
N MET A 550 -15.42 -19.36 6.05
CA MET A 550 -16.51 -20.34 6.16
C MET A 550 -16.11 -21.56 7.00
N PHE A 551 -14.85 -21.97 6.94
CA PHE A 551 -14.35 -23.10 7.71
C PHE A 551 -14.32 -22.84 9.22
N GLY A 552 -14.22 -21.57 9.63
CA GLY A 552 -14.36 -21.12 11.00
C GLY A 552 -15.76 -21.30 11.61
N LEU A 553 -16.69 -22.00 10.95
CA LEU A 553 -18.09 -22.15 11.38
C LEU A 553 -18.53 -23.61 11.56
N GLY A 554 -19.58 -23.79 12.36
CA GLY A 554 -20.39 -25.01 12.37
C GLY A 554 -19.83 -26.16 13.19
N GLU A 555 -20.06 -27.38 12.68
CA GLU A 555 -19.86 -28.66 13.38
C GLU A 555 -18.46 -28.76 14.00
N MET A 556 -17.41 -28.53 13.19
CA MET A 556 -16.02 -28.69 13.62
C MET A 556 -15.69 -27.83 14.84
N ARG A 557 -15.89 -26.51 14.75
CA ARG A 557 -15.62 -25.57 15.85
C ARG A 557 -16.39 -25.93 17.11
N MET A 558 -17.68 -26.24 16.97
CA MET A 558 -18.53 -26.62 18.12
C MET A 558 -18.07 -27.92 18.78
N HIS A 559 -17.54 -28.87 18.00
CA HIS A 559 -16.93 -30.09 18.52
C HIS A 559 -15.60 -29.82 19.21
N GLU A 560 -14.72 -29.00 18.63
CA GLU A 560 -13.44 -28.63 19.25
C GLU A 560 -13.67 -27.90 20.59
N MET A 561 -14.61 -26.96 20.66
CA MET A 561 -14.98 -26.31 21.91
C MET A 561 -15.46 -27.30 22.99
N GLN A 562 -16.26 -28.31 22.61
CA GLN A 562 -16.69 -29.36 23.55
C GLN A 562 -15.52 -30.17 24.08
N LYS A 563 -14.60 -30.58 23.18
CA LYS A 563 -13.41 -31.36 23.54
C LYS A 563 -12.47 -30.57 24.46
N LEU A 564 -12.17 -29.32 24.12
CA LEU A 564 -11.30 -28.44 24.91
C LEU A 564 -11.88 -28.22 26.32
N ARG A 565 -13.15 -27.84 26.42
CA ARG A 565 -13.82 -27.60 27.71
C ARG A 565 -13.90 -28.85 28.58
N HIS A 566 -14.15 -30.02 27.98
CA HIS A 566 -14.23 -31.28 28.72
C HIS A 566 -12.93 -31.59 29.47
N HIS A 567 -11.79 -31.33 28.84
CA HIS A 567 -10.46 -31.58 29.42
C HIS A 567 -9.88 -30.39 30.18
N GLY A 568 -10.64 -29.30 30.37
CA GLY A 568 -10.21 -28.11 31.08
C GLY A 568 -9.23 -27.22 30.32
N PHE A 569 -9.14 -27.37 29.00
CA PHE A 569 -8.35 -26.51 28.13
C PHE A 569 -9.10 -25.22 27.79
N ASP A 570 -8.34 -24.20 27.40
CA ASP A 570 -8.89 -22.91 27.04
C ASP A 570 -9.48 -22.94 25.62
N PRO A 571 -10.77 -22.62 25.42
CA PRO A 571 -11.41 -22.59 24.11
C PRO A 571 -11.41 -21.20 23.44
N ILE A 572 -10.72 -20.19 23.99
CA ILE A 572 -10.91 -18.78 23.61
C ILE A 572 -10.72 -18.49 22.11
N TYR A 573 -9.80 -19.19 21.44
CA TYR A 573 -9.58 -19.03 19.99
C TYR A 573 -10.80 -19.51 19.18
N GLU A 574 -11.38 -20.64 19.55
CA GLU A 574 -12.59 -21.18 18.93
C GLU A 574 -13.82 -20.29 19.20
N GLU A 575 -13.91 -19.75 20.42
CA GLU A 575 -14.99 -18.83 20.82
C GLU A 575 -14.96 -17.52 20.05
N ALA A 576 -13.77 -16.96 19.82
CA ALA A 576 -13.60 -15.74 19.04
C ALA A 576 -14.16 -15.91 17.62
N HIS A 577 -13.74 -16.96 16.93
CA HIS A 577 -14.15 -17.25 15.55
C HIS A 577 -15.64 -17.58 15.41
N LEU A 578 -16.22 -18.34 16.35
CA LEU A 578 -17.65 -18.60 16.35
C LEU A 578 -18.48 -17.29 16.40
N SER A 579 -17.93 -16.26 17.06
CA SER A 579 -18.59 -14.95 17.15
C SER A 579 -18.33 -14.07 15.94
N ILE A 580 -17.10 -14.01 15.43
CA ILE A 580 -16.69 -13.02 14.43
C ILE A 580 -16.90 -13.50 12.98
N ASP A 581 -16.90 -14.81 12.74
CA ASP A 581 -17.02 -15.38 11.39
C ASP A 581 -18.48 -15.57 10.98
N ASN A 582 -19.44 -15.34 11.88
CA ASN A 582 -20.85 -15.71 11.73
C ASN A 582 -21.48 -15.31 10.37
N ILE A 583 -22.39 -16.14 9.86
CA ILE A 583 -23.01 -15.91 8.53
C ILE A 583 -23.98 -14.72 8.47
N SER A 584 -24.38 -14.14 9.61
CA SER A 584 -25.35 -13.04 9.64
C SER A 584 -24.71 -11.69 9.31
N ALA A 585 -23.54 -11.43 9.88
CA ALA A 585 -22.82 -10.16 9.74
C ALA A 585 -21.30 -10.30 9.88
N GLY A 586 -20.82 -11.51 10.16
CA GLY A 586 -19.42 -11.85 10.35
C GLY A 586 -18.65 -12.10 9.06
N HIS A 587 -17.40 -12.49 9.20
CA HIS A 587 -16.43 -12.54 8.11
C HIS A 587 -16.80 -13.50 6.97
N ALA A 588 -17.53 -14.59 7.23
CA ALA A 588 -17.99 -15.48 6.15
C ALA A 588 -18.97 -14.79 5.19
N ARG A 589 -19.93 -14.00 5.71
CA ARG A 589 -20.84 -13.21 4.88
C ARG A 589 -20.10 -12.09 4.16
N GLN A 590 -19.24 -11.38 4.91
CA GLN A 590 -18.43 -10.30 4.35
C GLN A 590 -17.54 -10.79 3.21
N SER A 591 -17.01 -12.01 3.27
CA SER A 591 -16.23 -12.63 2.20
C SER A 591 -16.99 -12.76 0.89
N ALA A 592 -18.25 -13.20 0.95
CA ALA A 592 -19.11 -13.25 -0.23
C ALA A 592 -19.40 -11.84 -0.77
N ASP A 593 -19.68 -10.89 0.12
CA ASP A 593 -19.94 -9.50 -0.26
C ASP A 593 -18.68 -8.82 -0.86
N ILE A 594 -17.47 -9.15 -0.39
CA ILE A 594 -16.19 -8.72 -0.98
C ILE A 594 -16.08 -9.18 -2.43
N ILE A 595 -16.35 -10.46 -2.69
CA ILE A 595 -16.30 -11.04 -4.04
C ILE A 595 -17.34 -10.37 -4.94
N ILE A 596 -18.57 -10.17 -4.45
CA ILE A 596 -19.65 -9.51 -5.19
C ILE A 596 -19.26 -8.07 -5.53
N ALA A 597 -18.77 -7.30 -4.56
CA ALA A 597 -18.34 -5.92 -4.76
C ALA A 597 -17.18 -5.83 -5.77
N TYR A 598 -16.22 -6.74 -5.69
CA TYR A 598 -15.10 -6.81 -6.64
C TYR A 598 -15.58 -7.13 -8.07
N LEU A 599 -16.41 -8.15 -8.25
CA LEU A 599 -16.88 -8.56 -9.58
C LEU A 599 -17.87 -7.56 -10.19
N ASP A 600 -18.67 -6.85 -9.37
CA ASP A 600 -19.47 -5.71 -9.83
C ASP A 600 -18.59 -4.57 -10.35
N GLU A 601 -17.49 -4.24 -9.65
CA GLU A 601 -16.54 -3.25 -10.13
C GLU A 601 -15.89 -3.68 -11.45
N VAL A 602 -15.45 -4.94 -11.56
CA VAL A 602 -14.91 -5.51 -12.81
C VAL A 602 -15.90 -5.41 -13.96
N ALA A 603 -17.18 -5.72 -13.73
CA ALA A 603 -18.23 -5.61 -14.72
C ALA A 603 -18.40 -4.15 -15.21
N ARG A 604 -18.36 -3.18 -14.28
CA ARG A 604 -18.49 -1.75 -14.59
C ARG A 604 -17.27 -1.15 -15.28
N THR A 605 -16.05 -1.56 -14.92
CA THR A 605 -14.81 -0.92 -15.39
C THR A 605 -14.15 -1.64 -16.56
N VAL A 606 -14.26 -2.98 -16.65
CA VAL A 606 -13.61 -3.80 -17.67
C VAL A 606 -14.63 -4.43 -18.62
N GLY A 607 -15.77 -4.89 -18.09
CA GLY A 607 -16.89 -5.43 -18.85
C GLY A 607 -17.25 -6.87 -18.51
N GLU A 608 -18.49 -7.24 -18.79
CA GLU A 608 -19.11 -8.53 -18.47
C GLU A 608 -18.30 -9.77 -18.91
N PRO A 609 -17.68 -9.82 -20.11
CA PRO A 609 -16.95 -11.02 -20.56
C PRO A 609 -15.76 -11.40 -19.66
N VAL A 610 -15.22 -10.44 -18.90
CA VAL A 610 -14.06 -10.67 -18.02
C VAL A 610 -14.49 -11.22 -16.65
N VAL A 611 -15.75 -11.01 -16.25
CA VAL A 611 -16.27 -11.40 -14.93
C VAL A 611 -16.11 -12.90 -14.69
N GLN A 612 -16.51 -13.76 -15.64
CA GLN A 612 -16.38 -15.21 -15.48
C GLN A 612 -14.93 -15.69 -15.43
N ALA A 613 -14.02 -15.02 -16.15
CA ALA A 613 -12.59 -15.35 -16.10
C ALA A 613 -11.99 -15.00 -14.73
N GLN A 614 -12.35 -13.84 -14.16
CA GLN A 614 -11.94 -13.47 -12.80
C GLN A 614 -12.59 -14.38 -11.75
N TRP A 615 -13.86 -14.72 -11.94
CA TRP A 615 -14.57 -15.66 -11.09
C TRP A 615 -13.87 -17.02 -11.03
N ARG A 616 -13.44 -17.57 -12.18
CA ARG A 616 -12.70 -18.83 -12.19
C ARG A 616 -11.47 -18.79 -11.29
N ARG A 617 -10.73 -17.67 -11.31
CA ARG A 617 -9.57 -17.45 -10.45
C ARG A 617 -9.94 -17.34 -8.97
N ILE A 618 -11.03 -16.63 -8.66
CA ILE A 618 -11.59 -16.58 -7.30
C ILE A 618 -11.94 -17.98 -6.82
N TRP A 619 -12.71 -18.74 -7.60
CA TRP A 619 -13.11 -20.09 -7.21
C TRP A 619 -11.93 -21.07 -7.14
N ARG A 620 -10.88 -20.86 -7.94
CA ARG A 620 -9.61 -21.60 -7.83
C ARG A 620 -8.92 -21.33 -6.49
N GLY A 621 -8.98 -20.10 -6.00
CA GLY A 621 -8.54 -19.74 -4.65
C GLY A 621 -9.29 -20.50 -3.56
N TYR A 622 -10.62 -20.48 -3.61
CA TYR A 622 -11.50 -21.24 -2.69
C TYR A 622 -11.21 -22.75 -2.76
N ALA A 623 -11.07 -23.28 -3.98
CA ALA A 623 -10.73 -24.68 -4.19
C ALA A 623 -9.35 -25.02 -3.61
N SER A 624 -8.38 -24.09 -3.63
CA SER A 624 -7.06 -24.35 -3.04
C SER A 624 -7.08 -24.45 -1.52
N PHE A 625 -7.98 -23.73 -0.86
CA PHE A 625 -8.28 -23.94 0.55
C PHE A 625 -8.90 -25.34 0.77
N ALA A 626 -9.96 -25.65 0.01
CA ALA A 626 -10.65 -26.94 0.09
C ALA A 626 -9.73 -28.14 -0.22
N TYR A 627 -8.71 -27.96 -1.06
CA TYR A 627 -7.74 -29.00 -1.42
C TYR A 627 -6.97 -29.54 -0.20
N PHE A 628 -6.63 -28.66 0.75
CA PHE A 628 -5.96 -29.08 1.98
C PHE A 628 -6.94 -29.68 2.99
N VAL A 629 -8.15 -29.12 3.09
CA VAL A 629 -9.18 -29.59 4.02
C VAL A 629 -9.72 -30.96 3.61
N GLU A 630 -10.04 -31.15 2.33
CA GLU A 630 -10.69 -32.33 1.75
C GLU A 630 -9.68 -33.26 1.04
N HIS A 631 -8.47 -33.40 1.59
CA HIS A 631 -7.37 -34.13 0.96
C HIS A 631 -7.71 -35.58 0.55
N THR A 632 -8.72 -36.20 1.16
CA THR A 632 -9.21 -37.54 0.79
C THR A 632 -9.91 -37.60 -0.55
N LEU A 633 -10.47 -36.48 -1.05
CA LEU A 633 -11.15 -36.43 -2.35
C LEU A 633 -10.20 -36.52 -3.55
N VAL A 634 -8.93 -36.18 -3.34
CA VAL A 634 -7.92 -36.00 -4.39
C VAL A 634 -6.78 -37.03 -4.31
N ARG A 635 -6.82 -37.94 -3.33
CA ARG A 635 -5.84 -39.02 -3.13
C ARG A 635 -6.31 -40.40 -3.64
N ALA A 636 -7.13 -40.42 -4.69
CA ALA A 636 -7.65 -41.65 -5.31
C ALA A 636 -6.70 -42.23 -6.37
#